data_AF-A0A1M3KFI9-F1
#
_entry.id   AF-A0A1M3KFI9-F1
#
_cell.length_a   1.000
_cell.length_b   1.000
_cell.length_c   1.000
_cell.angle_alpha   90.00
_cell.angle_beta   90.00
_cell.angle_gamma   90.00
#
_symmetry.space_group_name_H-M   'P 1'
#
loop_
_entity.id
_entity.type
_entity.pdbx_description
1 polymer ?
#
loop_
_entity_poly.entity_id
_entity_poly.type
_entity_poly.pdbx_seq_one_letter_code
_entity_poly.pdbx_strand_id
1 'polypeptide(L)'
;MKAGIVNCFNQLKILPFLIITLIFSFLISGCTKESTTNLVICNSDDYSQYPAVVGQILPSFTIEKAENRAYSSVDDGAIAEAFDMQAIGAIEKGIAKYWYPQYLATVVIAIDRDQTDAVVTSWNDLFATQQEVAFFDSPGNVQMLTAAMAYGLEGADYSLTSATRLLASLHDNGRLKINSFQSPIIICYDYQAAALIEDGRKFEIIIPSEGTFTYQKGLLSNEKLNFEGNVDNLLLEAKLRLLNEQSDLSIYPDKAAYVSAVAVIDYEHFVKITQNVTRLIERNVLDSKSFMTIDNQEHLYFALIYIILVTIWAASAVRRSMQKGISYSAFFTGIILIGWTLVRLIKYQVVDVPVLARYLWYAYYIFQLSLPLLLLWMAWAIDKPEKETVPPKWWQIMAGLVGILILLVFTNDLHGLVFQLDLNKPDWDINYSYGLGYYLVLFVSMANLVAVFVMLLLKSIRNPRKKGFIFPIAFFVMFSSYTYSYIVRNPLVYQTDITIVTGLFTMLMLESGMRSGLIPVNTKYIDLFIRSPLKMQIINQKGELAMASASAAPLNKELLNKVLSSSPAPILQDDDSLLSANPIPGGYAIWQDDISKLTKLNREIQESTQMLTEANAMLAEEEKLKRIISEENAKKQLMEQLEAEIAESTEKLSTMIEILPHSENQSKETTRIALLLCYIKRRCNLFFREKETNAIGTDELIVYIVEFSEITKHSNVQIATVNEINGSLAVRHATLFYDFLHVLLDLAVQKGCRYVIVNLETQEESVTMRVLPSEDIGPFKPTGAFFSAITTAMGNIVTKDLEDTIGISLSFPNWAPSDD
;
A
#
# COMPACT_ATOMS: atom_id res chain seq x y z
N MET A 1 -10.12 -3.32 -8.61
CA MET A 1 -10.64 -3.57 -7.25
C MET A 1 -10.55 -5.05 -6.85
N LYS A 2 -11.09 -6.00 -7.64
CA LYS A 2 -11.07 -7.45 -7.32
C LYS A 2 -9.67 -8.03 -7.00
N ALA A 3 -8.64 -7.79 -7.83
CA ALA A 3 -7.30 -8.35 -7.61
C ALA A 3 -6.57 -7.81 -6.37
N GLY A 4 -6.77 -6.53 -6.01
CA GLY A 4 -6.18 -5.92 -4.81
C GLY A 4 -6.87 -6.35 -3.52
N ILE A 5 -8.19 -6.59 -3.57
CA ILE A 5 -8.96 -7.12 -2.44
C ILE A 5 -8.56 -8.57 -2.18
N VAL A 6 -8.38 -9.39 -3.21
CA VAL A 6 -7.93 -10.80 -3.08
C VAL A 6 -6.53 -10.89 -2.47
N ASN A 7 -5.57 -10.06 -2.90
CA ASN A 7 -4.25 -10.03 -2.28
C ASN A 7 -4.26 -9.52 -0.82
N CYS A 8 -5.15 -8.58 -0.49
CA CYS A 8 -5.32 -8.11 0.88
C CYS A 8 -5.98 -9.19 1.75
N PHE A 9 -7.02 -9.88 1.28
CA PHE A 9 -7.65 -11.02 1.97
C PHE A 9 -6.67 -12.19 2.16
N ASN A 10 -5.82 -12.46 1.17
CA ASN A 10 -4.82 -13.54 1.25
C ASN A 10 -3.72 -13.26 2.29
N GLN A 11 -3.47 -11.99 2.65
CA GLN A 11 -2.51 -11.62 3.70
C GLN A 11 -3.17 -11.26 5.05
N LEU A 12 -4.42 -10.80 5.04
CA LEU A 12 -5.25 -10.61 6.24
C LEU A 12 -5.86 -11.95 6.70
N LYS A 13 -5.03 -13.01 6.79
CA LYS A 13 -5.44 -14.37 7.17
C LYS A 13 -6.14 -14.44 8.54
N ILE A 14 -6.02 -13.39 9.35
CA ILE A 14 -6.59 -13.29 10.70
C ILE A 14 -8.12 -13.13 10.66
N LEU A 15 -8.68 -12.42 9.68
CA LEU A 15 -10.14 -12.17 9.62
C LEU A 15 -10.97 -13.40 9.20
N PRO A 16 -10.60 -14.17 8.14
CA PRO A 16 -11.25 -15.44 7.88
C PRO A 16 -10.92 -16.46 8.96
N PHE A 17 -9.73 -16.42 9.60
CA PHE A 17 -9.45 -17.26 10.76
C PHE A 17 -10.35 -16.93 11.95
N LEU A 18 -10.69 -15.64 12.16
CA LEU A 18 -11.64 -15.17 13.18
C LEU A 18 -13.08 -15.56 12.88
N ILE A 19 -13.51 -15.44 11.63
CA ILE A 19 -14.84 -15.89 11.19
C ILE A 19 -14.92 -17.42 11.26
N ILE A 20 -13.87 -18.12 10.84
CA ILE A 20 -13.76 -19.57 10.95
C ILE A 20 -13.74 -19.97 12.41
N THR A 21 -13.03 -19.29 13.32
CA THR A 21 -13.11 -19.60 14.77
C THR A 21 -14.47 -19.29 15.35
N LEU A 22 -15.16 -18.23 14.90
CA LEU A 22 -16.54 -17.93 15.32
C LEU A 22 -17.53 -19.01 14.84
N ILE A 23 -17.35 -19.50 13.62
CA ILE A 23 -18.11 -20.62 13.02
C ILE A 23 -17.72 -21.95 13.68
N PHE A 24 -16.44 -22.16 14.03
CA PHE A 24 -15.95 -23.36 14.71
C PHE A 24 -16.44 -23.38 16.17
N SER A 25 -16.53 -22.24 16.84
CA SER A 25 -17.20 -22.14 18.15
C SER A 25 -18.70 -22.35 18.05
N PHE A 26 -19.35 -21.92 16.96
CA PHE A 26 -20.75 -22.24 16.67
C PHE A 26 -20.97 -23.74 16.42
N LEU A 27 -20.03 -24.41 15.74
CA LEU A 27 -20.08 -25.84 15.43
C LEU A 27 -19.67 -26.71 16.63
N ILE A 28 -18.84 -26.22 17.55
CA ILE A 28 -18.45 -26.93 18.78
C ILE A 28 -19.48 -26.70 19.90
N SER A 29 -20.26 -25.61 19.91
CA SER A 29 -21.41 -25.48 20.81
C SER A 29 -22.61 -26.34 20.40
N GLY A 30 -22.58 -26.97 19.22
CA GLY A 30 -23.43 -28.10 18.86
C GLY A 30 -22.96 -29.41 19.49
N CYS A 31 -22.52 -29.38 20.76
CA CYS A 31 -22.21 -30.59 21.51
C CYS A 31 -23.52 -31.24 21.94
N THR A 32 -23.90 -32.29 21.21
CA THR A 32 -24.64 -33.48 21.67
C THR A 32 -25.58 -33.24 22.86
N LYS A 33 -26.87 -32.98 22.57
CA LYS A 33 -27.94 -33.07 23.58
C LYS A 33 -27.95 -34.50 24.14
N GLU A 34 -27.45 -34.69 25.36
CA GLU A 34 -27.81 -35.86 26.15
C GLU A 34 -29.29 -35.71 26.50
N SER A 35 -30.12 -36.59 25.95
CA SER A 35 -31.53 -36.68 26.34
C SER A 35 -31.59 -37.10 27.80
N THR A 36 -31.90 -36.17 28.71
CA THR A 36 -32.08 -36.47 30.13
C THR A 36 -33.48 -37.05 30.33
N THR A 37 -33.63 -38.36 30.05
CA THR A 37 -34.93 -39.03 29.97
C THR A 37 -35.69 -39.20 31.30
N ASN A 38 -35.18 -38.72 32.44
CA ASN A 38 -35.83 -38.85 33.75
C ASN A 38 -35.69 -37.58 34.63
N LEU A 39 -35.86 -36.39 34.04
CA LEU A 39 -35.75 -35.11 34.73
C LEU A 39 -37.08 -34.34 34.71
N VAL A 40 -37.52 -33.85 35.88
CA VAL A 40 -38.62 -32.89 36.01
C VAL A 40 -38.05 -31.56 36.50
N ILE A 41 -38.27 -30.50 35.75
CA ILE A 41 -37.87 -29.13 36.07
C ILE A 41 -39.11 -28.41 36.61
N CYS A 42 -39.12 -28.15 37.92
CA CYS A 42 -40.13 -27.32 38.56
C CYS A 42 -39.67 -25.86 38.61
N ASN A 43 -40.62 -24.93 38.67
CA ASN A 43 -40.31 -23.52 38.80
C ASN A 43 -39.65 -23.25 40.16
N SER A 44 -38.59 -22.46 40.16
CA SER A 44 -37.92 -21.95 41.36
C SER A 44 -38.74 -20.83 42.01
N ASP A 45 -40.01 -21.11 42.29
CA ASP A 45 -40.90 -20.19 42.98
C ASP A 45 -40.65 -20.30 44.49
N ASP A 46 -40.28 -19.17 45.11
CA ASP A 46 -40.23 -19.08 46.56
C ASP A 46 -41.60 -19.43 47.16
N TYR A 47 -41.58 -20.19 48.26
CA TYR A 47 -42.77 -20.68 48.96
C TYR A 47 -43.69 -21.57 48.12
N SER A 48 -43.15 -22.26 47.10
CA SER A 48 -43.86 -23.34 46.39
C SER A 48 -43.56 -24.73 46.99
N GLN A 49 -44.62 -25.41 47.46
CA GLN A 49 -44.57 -26.80 47.94
C GLN A 49 -44.72 -27.83 46.81
N TYR A 50 -45.04 -27.38 45.59
CA TYR A 50 -45.31 -28.26 44.46
C TYR A 50 -44.15 -29.22 44.08
N PRO A 51 -42.85 -28.81 44.11
CA PRO A 51 -41.75 -29.73 43.84
C PRO A 51 -41.72 -30.95 44.79
N ALA A 52 -42.15 -30.78 46.05
CA ALA A 52 -42.24 -31.91 46.99
C ALA A 52 -43.37 -32.87 46.65
N VAL A 53 -44.49 -32.37 46.09
CA VAL A 53 -45.58 -33.19 45.57
C VAL A 53 -45.13 -33.97 44.34
N VAL A 54 -44.44 -33.31 43.40
CA VAL A 54 -43.88 -33.93 42.19
C VAL A 54 -43.00 -35.13 42.55
N GLY A 55 -42.19 -35.03 43.62
CA GLY A 55 -41.32 -36.12 44.07
C GLY A 55 -42.06 -37.36 44.58
N GLN A 56 -43.31 -37.18 45.01
CA GLN A 56 -44.16 -38.26 45.48
C GLN A 56 -44.99 -38.88 44.35
N ILE A 57 -45.49 -38.07 43.41
CA ILE A 57 -46.29 -38.56 42.28
C ILE A 57 -45.45 -39.14 41.14
N LEU A 58 -44.17 -38.77 41.06
CA LEU A 58 -43.20 -39.22 40.06
C LEU A 58 -41.85 -39.61 40.73
N PRO A 59 -41.82 -40.66 41.58
CA PRO A 59 -40.63 -41.00 42.38
C PRO A 59 -39.46 -41.52 41.55
N SER A 60 -39.70 -41.94 40.30
CA SER A 60 -38.67 -42.39 39.36
C SER A 60 -37.91 -41.24 38.68
N PHE A 61 -38.34 -39.99 38.86
CA PHE A 61 -37.77 -38.82 38.22
C PHE A 61 -36.91 -38.00 39.20
N THR A 62 -35.82 -37.42 38.70
CA THR A 62 -35.05 -36.43 39.46
C THR A 62 -35.71 -35.07 39.33
N ILE A 63 -35.77 -34.30 40.42
CA ILE A 63 -36.41 -32.99 40.44
C ILE A 63 -35.35 -31.91 40.57
N GLU A 64 -35.36 -31.00 39.61
CA GLU A 64 -34.58 -29.77 39.64
C GLU A 64 -35.49 -28.56 39.73
N LYS A 65 -35.04 -27.53 40.45
CA LYS A 65 -35.71 -26.23 40.48
C LYS A 65 -34.94 -25.28 39.58
N ALA A 66 -35.60 -24.68 38.61
CA ALA A 66 -35.01 -23.67 37.75
C ALA A 66 -36.00 -22.54 37.49
N GLU A 67 -35.51 -21.41 36.98
CA GLU A 67 -36.38 -20.34 36.52
C GLU A 67 -37.36 -20.86 35.44
N ASN A 68 -38.53 -20.24 35.36
CA ASN A 68 -39.64 -20.66 34.50
C ASN A 68 -39.25 -20.68 33.00
N ARG A 69 -38.85 -21.87 32.51
CA ARG A 69 -38.35 -22.13 31.15
C ARG A 69 -39.02 -23.34 30.50
N ALA A 70 -40.35 -23.41 30.60
CA ALA A 70 -41.12 -24.59 30.18
C ALA A 70 -40.84 -25.05 28.74
N TYR A 71 -40.66 -24.14 27.78
CA TYR A 71 -40.44 -24.52 26.37
C TYR A 71 -39.09 -25.18 26.10
N SER A 72 -37.99 -24.60 26.60
CA SER A 72 -36.65 -25.15 26.36
C SER A 72 -36.46 -26.47 27.09
N SER A 73 -36.96 -26.57 28.32
CA SER A 73 -36.89 -27.79 29.13
C SER A 73 -37.58 -28.97 28.44
N VAL A 74 -38.75 -28.75 27.83
CA VAL A 74 -39.49 -29.81 27.13
C VAL A 74 -38.87 -30.17 25.78
N ASP A 75 -38.27 -29.20 25.06
CA ASP A 75 -37.51 -29.45 23.83
C ASP A 75 -36.19 -30.23 24.08
N ASP A 76 -35.64 -30.10 25.28
CA ASP A 76 -34.46 -30.87 25.74
C ASP A 76 -34.84 -32.27 26.26
N GLY A 77 -36.13 -32.62 26.28
CA GLY A 77 -36.64 -33.94 26.66
C GLY A 77 -36.97 -34.08 28.14
N ALA A 78 -36.83 -33.02 28.95
CA ALA A 78 -37.28 -32.99 30.34
C ALA A 78 -38.80 -32.73 30.43
N ILE A 79 -39.38 -33.02 31.59
CA ILE A 79 -40.74 -32.59 31.95
C ILE A 79 -40.63 -31.22 32.61
N ALA A 80 -41.52 -30.29 32.29
CA ALA A 80 -41.47 -28.95 32.89
C ALA A 80 -42.78 -28.57 33.59
N GLU A 81 -42.67 -27.93 34.74
CA GLU A 81 -43.79 -27.18 35.32
C GLU A 81 -44.09 -25.96 34.44
N ALA A 82 -45.36 -25.77 34.12
CA ALA A 82 -45.82 -24.67 33.29
C ALA A 82 -47.16 -24.12 33.80
N PHE A 83 -47.53 -22.94 33.33
CA PHE A 83 -48.90 -22.44 33.41
C PHE A 83 -49.68 -22.83 32.14
N ASP A 84 -51.00 -22.89 32.23
CA ASP A 84 -51.91 -23.09 31.09
C ASP A 84 -51.59 -22.20 29.87
N MET A 85 -51.32 -20.91 30.11
CA MET A 85 -50.94 -19.94 29.09
C MET A 85 -49.70 -20.38 28.28
N GLN A 86 -48.75 -21.04 28.95
CA GLN A 86 -47.54 -21.54 28.34
C GLN A 86 -47.79 -22.90 27.68
N ALA A 87 -48.52 -23.79 28.36
CA ALA A 87 -48.80 -25.15 27.94
C ALA A 87 -49.64 -25.23 26.66
N ILE A 88 -50.69 -24.40 26.55
CA ILE A 88 -51.53 -24.34 25.35
C ILE A 88 -50.70 -23.92 24.14
N GLY A 89 -49.91 -22.85 24.28
CA GLY A 89 -48.99 -22.42 23.23
C GLY A 89 -47.91 -23.46 22.89
N ALA A 90 -47.49 -24.30 23.84
CA ALA A 90 -46.54 -25.38 23.60
C ALA A 90 -47.14 -26.49 22.73
N ILE A 91 -48.37 -26.88 23.04
CA ILE A 91 -49.10 -27.93 22.34
C ILE A 91 -49.44 -27.48 20.92
N GLU A 92 -49.92 -26.25 20.75
CA GLU A 92 -50.25 -25.70 19.43
C GLU A 92 -49.03 -25.61 18.50
N LYS A 93 -47.86 -25.29 19.06
CA LYS A 93 -46.58 -25.26 18.33
C LYS A 93 -45.91 -26.63 18.17
N GLY A 94 -46.50 -27.69 18.74
CA GLY A 94 -45.95 -29.05 18.68
C GLY A 94 -44.67 -29.25 19.48
N ILE A 95 -44.36 -28.36 20.43
CA ILE A 95 -43.19 -28.46 21.33
C ILE A 95 -43.43 -29.53 22.40
N ALA A 96 -44.69 -29.68 22.84
CA ALA A 96 -45.15 -30.65 23.82
C ALA A 96 -46.33 -31.48 23.29
N LYS A 97 -46.52 -32.69 23.82
CA LYS A 97 -47.64 -33.58 23.43
C LYS A 97 -48.73 -33.70 24.49
N TYR A 98 -48.37 -33.55 25.76
CA TYR A 98 -49.27 -33.76 26.89
C TYR A 98 -49.19 -32.60 27.87
N TRP A 99 -50.37 -32.15 28.35
CA TRP A 99 -50.52 -31.15 29.41
C TRP A 99 -51.34 -31.75 30.54
N TYR A 100 -50.79 -31.70 31.75
CA TYR A 100 -51.39 -32.23 32.96
C TYR A 100 -51.58 -31.08 33.96
N PRO A 101 -52.70 -30.32 33.88
CA PRO A 101 -53.01 -29.33 34.90
C PRO A 101 -53.28 -30.04 36.23
N GLN A 102 -52.82 -29.45 37.33
CA GLN A 102 -52.87 -30.10 38.65
C GLN A 102 -53.44 -29.18 39.73
N TYR A 103 -53.06 -27.91 39.75
CA TYR A 103 -53.51 -26.98 40.79
C TYR A 103 -53.79 -25.58 40.23
N LEU A 104 -54.52 -24.78 41.00
CA LEU A 104 -54.82 -23.39 40.67
C LEU A 104 -53.82 -22.45 41.33
N ALA A 105 -53.41 -21.43 40.59
CA ALA A 105 -52.59 -20.32 41.07
C ALA A 105 -53.33 -19.01 40.82
N THR A 106 -53.91 -18.44 41.87
CA THR A 106 -54.67 -17.18 41.78
C THR A 106 -53.80 -16.01 42.21
N VAL A 107 -53.79 -14.92 41.45
CA VAL A 107 -53.07 -13.71 41.85
C VAL A 107 -53.88 -12.94 42.89
N VAL A 108 -53.27 -12.67 44.05
CA VAL A 108 -53.93 -12.09 45.22
C VAL A 108 -53.09 -10.97 45.85
N ILE A 109 -53.72 -10.24 46.76
CA ILE A 109 -53.04 -9.32 47.67
C ILE A 109 -52.94 -10.02 49.02
N ALA A 110 -51.73 -10.37 49.46
CA ALA A 110 -51.48 -10.94 50.78
C ALA A 110 -51.06 -9.82 51.75
N ILE A 111 -51.75 -9.70 52.88
CA ILE A 111 -51.49 -8.66 53.88
C ILE A 111 -50.99 -9.30 55.17
N ASP A 112 -49.81 -8.91 55.62
CA ASP A 112 -49.27 -9.35 56.91
C ASP A 112 -49.94 -8.57 58.05
N ARG A 113 -50.86 -9.23 58.76
CA ARG A 113 -51.58 -8.63 59.89
C ARG A 113 -50.72 -8.49 61.15
N ASP A 114 -49.52 -9.06 61.17
CA ASP A 114 -48.55 -8.79 62.22
C ASP A 114 -47.83 -7.45 62.00
N GLN A 115 -47.83 -6.94 60.77
CA GLN A 115 -47.13 -5.69 60.40
C GLN A 115 -48.07 -4.51 60.14
N THR A 116 -49.30 -4.75 59.65
CA THR A 116 -50.21 -3.66 59.27
C THR A 116 -51.69 -3.98 59.47
N ASP A 117 -52.43 -2.97 59.93
CA ASP A 117 -53.91 -2.97 60.01
C ASP A 117 -54.56 -2.28 58.80
N ALA A 118 -53.81 -2.05 57.72
CA ALA A 118 -54.33 -1.40 56.51
C ALA A 118 -55.50 -2.20 55.92
N VAL A 119 -56.60 -1.51 55.62
CA VAL A 119 -57.78 -2.11 54.96
C VAL A 119 -57.57 -1.97 53.45
N VAL A 120 -57.19 -3.08 52.81
CA VAL A 120 -57.02 -3.17 51.35
C VAL A 120 -57.89 -4.33 50.89
N THR A 121 -58.83 -4.03 49.99
CA THR A 121 -59.80 -5.01 49.45
C THR A 121 -59.71 -5.13 47.92
N SER A 122 -58.96 -4.23 47.29
CA SER A 122 -59.04 -3.97 45.87
C SER A 122 -57.68 -3.55 45.32
N TRP A 123 -57.47 -3.66 44.00
CA TRP A 123 -56.26 -3.13 43.36
C TRP A 123 -56.17 -1.61 43.46
N ASN A 124 -57.31 -0.91 43.38
CA ASN A 124 -57.35 0.55 43.49
C ASN A 124 -56.94 1.05 44.88
N ASP A 125 -57.23 0.30 45.95
CA ASP A 125 -56.81 0.65 47.31
C ASP A 125 -55.28 0.77 47.45
N LEU A 126 -54.52 0.05 46.61
CA LEU A 126 -53.06 0.13 46.57
C LEU A 126 -52.54 1.50 46.07
N PHE A 127 -53.33 2.31 45.36
CA PHE A 127 -52.92 3.68 45.04
C PHE A 127 -52.84 4.57 46.29
N ALA A 128 -53.74 4.34 47.25
CA ALA A 128 -53.87 5.17 48.45
C ALA A 128 -53.02 4.66 49.64
N THR A 129 -52.58 3.40 49.59
CA THR A 129 -51.83 2.78 50.69
C THR A 129 -50.53 3.52 51.01
N GLN A 130 -50.25 3.69 52.30
CA GLN A 130 -48.97 4.24 52.80
C GLN A 130 -47.96 3.14 53.14
N GLN A 131 -48.36 1.87 53.00
CA GLN A 131 -47.56 0.71 53.34
C GLN A 131 -46.65 0.32 52.18
N GLU A 132 -45.54 -0.37 52.49
CA GLU A 132 -44.69 -0.97 51.47
C GLU A 132 -45.41 -2.14 50.79
N VAL A 133 -45.33 -2.20 49.47
CA VAL A 133 -45.95 -3.24 48.64
C VAL A 133 -44.84 -4.00 47.92
N ALA A 134 -44.78 -5.31 48.15
CA ALA A 134 -43.89 -6.20 47.44
C ALA A 134 -44.47 -6.63 46.09
N PHE A 135 -43.59 -6.71 45.10
CA PHE A 135 -43.88 -7.21 43.76
C PHE A 135 -42.71 -8.07 43.26
N PHE A 136 -43.01 -9.18 42.57
CA PHE A 136 -42.00 -10.12 42.10
C PHE A 136 -41.73 -9.94 40.62
N ASP A 137 -40.48 -9.64 40.29
CA ASP A 137 -39.98 -9.38 38.94
C ASP A 137 -39.20 -10.58 38.37
N SER A 138 -39.51 -11.80 38.82
CA SER A 138 -38.91 -13.00 38.22
C SER A 138 -39.51 -13.25 36.83
N PRO A 139 -38.70 -13.75 35.86
CA PRO A 139 -39.19 -14.10 34.53
C PRO A 139 -40.36 -15.09 34.62
N GLY A 140 -41.50 -14.73 34.01
CA GLY A 140 -42.76 -15.50 34.06
C GLY A 140 -43.77 -14.97 35.07
N ASN A 141 -43.36 -14.73 36.33
CA ASN A 141 -44.26 -14.21 37.37
C ASN A 141 -44.64 -12.75 37.07
N VAL A 142 -43.68 -11.93 36.63
CA VAL A 142 -43.95 -10.53 36.30
C VAL A 142 -45.05 -10.37 35.24
N GLN A 143 -45.07 -11.24 34.23
CA GLN A 143 -46.05 -11.21 33.15
C GLN A 143 -47.46 -11.51 33.67
N MET A 144 -47.58 -12.57 34.47
CA MET A 144 -48.85 -13.03 35.02
C MET A 144 -49.41 -12.09 36.09
N LEU A 145 -48.59 -11.69 37.05
CA LEU A 145 -49.00 -10.76 38.11
C LEU A 145 -49.45 -9.42 37.51
N THR A 146 -48.70 -8.87 36.54
CA THR A 146 -49.07 -7.60 35.89
C THR A 146 -50.34 -7.73 35.07
N ALA A 147 -50.53 -8.84 34.35
CA ALA A 147 -51.75 -9.09 33.59
C ALA A 147 -52.98 -9.21 34.49
N ALA A 148 -52.88 -9.90 35.63
CA ALA A 148 -53.96 -10.04 36.60
C ALA A 148 -54.39 -8.67 37.18
N MET A 149 -53.42 -7.83 37.55
CA MET A 149 -53.69 -6.46 37.96
C MET A 149 -54.34 -5.63 36.85
N ALA A 150 -53.85 -5.75 35.62
CA ALA A 150 -54.38 -5.00 34.49
C ALA A 150 -55.82 -5.40 34.17
N TYR A 151 -56.12 -6.69 34.21
CA TYR A 151 -57.48 -7.20 34.05
C TYR A 151 -58.41 -6.68 35.16
N GLY A 152 -57.99 -6.72 36.42
CA GLY A 152 -58.78 -6.18 37.51
C GLY A 152 -59.06 -4.68 37.38
N LEU A 153 -58.07 -3.90 36.93
CA LEU A 153 -58.19 -2.44 36.82
C LEU A 153 -58.90 -1.96 35.54
N GLU A 154 -58.82 -2.72 34.44
CA GLU A 154 -59.30 -2.28 33.11
C GLU A 154 -60.40 -3.17 32.52
N GLY A 155 -60.62 -4.37 33.08
CA GLY A 155 -61.57 -5.36 32.58
C GLY A 155 -61.01 -6.27 31.47
N ALA A 156 -61.90 -6.85 30.68
CA ALA A 156 -61.55 -7.87 29.68
C ALA A 156 -60.61 -7.38 28.56
N ASP A 157 -60.73 -6.11 28.15
CA ASP A 157 -59.95 -5.50 27.07
C ASP A 157 -58.71 -4.72 27.57
N TYR A 158 -58.00 -5.28 28.57
CA TYR A 158 -56.89 -4.60 29.24
C TYR A 158 -55.65 -4.36 28.35
N SER A 159 -54.89 -3.32 28.70
CA SER A 159 -53.75 -2.73 27.96
C SER A 159 -52.45 -2.59 28.79
N LEU A 160 -52.44 -3.06 30.05
CA LEU A 160 -51.39 -2.91 31.08
C LEU A 160 -51.17 -1.49 31.62
N THR A 161 -51.84 -0.48 31.07
CA THR A 161 -51.57 0.93 31.38
C THR A 161 -51.79 1.25 32.85
N SER A 162 -52.88 0.78 33.43
CA SER A 162 -53.31 1.08 34.80
C SER A 162 -52.52 0.29 35.83
N ALA A 163 -52.18 -0.96 35.53
CA ALA A 163 -51.27 -1.75 36.36
C ALA A 163 -49.86 -1.13 36.39
N THR A 164 -49.34 -0.71 35.23
CA THR A 164 -48.05 -0.02 35.15
C THR A 164 -48.09 1.30 35.92
N ARG A 165 -49.17 2.09 35.80
CA ARG A 165 -49.36 3.34 36.55
C ARG A 165 -49.41 3.10 38.06
N LEU A 166 -50.07 2.02 38.50
CA LEU A 166 -50.13 1.64 39.91
C LEU A 166 -48.74 1.35 40.46
N LEU A 167 -48.00 0.45 39.79
CA LEU A 167 -46.65 0.08 40.22
C LEU A 167 -45.70 1.29 40.17
N ALA A 168 -45.76 2.12 39.13
CA ALA A 168 -44.97 3.34 39.01
C ALA A 168 -45.28 4.31 40.16
N SER A 169 -46.56 4.53 40.47
CA SER A 169 -46.96 5.35 41.62
C SER A 169 -46.41 4.80 42.93
N LEU A 170 -46.41 3.48 43.14
CA LEU A 170 -45.81 2.87 44.32
C LEU A 170 -44.29 3.06 44.36
N HIS A 171 -43.62 2.94 43.21
CA HIS A 171 -42.18 3.14 43.10
C HIS A 171 -41.76 4.59 43.34
N ASP A 172 -42.41 5.56 42.69
CA ASP A 172 -42.15 7.00 42.82
C ASP A 172 -42.29 7.49 44.26
N ASN A 173 -43.16 6.84 45.02
CA ASN A 173 -43.38 7.12 46.44
C ASN A 173 -42.46 6.30 47.39
N GLY A 174 -41.52 5.51 46.86
CA GLY A 174 -40.58 4.69 47.64
C GLY A 174 -41.20 3.47 48.32
N ARG A 175 -42.42 3.09 47.94
CA ARG A 175 -43.23 2.03 48.57
C ARG A 175 -43.15 0.69 47.84
N LEU A 176 -42.73 0.66 46.58
CA LEU A 176 -42.55 -0.59 45.84
C LEU A 176 -41.25 -1.29 46.26
N LYS A 177 -41.34 -2.55 46.68
CA LYS A 177 -40.19 -3.43 46.93
C LYS A 177 -40.19 -4.57 45.93
N ILE A 178 -39.08 -4.74 45.21
CA ILE A 178 -38.93 -5.84 44.25
C ILE A 178 -38.34 -7.07 44.95
N ASN A 179 -38.93 -8.24 44.68
CA ASN A 179 -38.46 -9.56 45.13
C ASN A 179 -38.25 -9.67 46.65
N SER A 180 -39.23 -9.22 47.45
CA SER A 180 -39.17 -9.29 48.91
C SER A 180 -40.46 -9.85 49.49
N PHE A 181 -40.36 -10.90 50.31
CA PHE A 181 -41.49 -11.41 51.12
C PHE A 181 -41.59 -10.77 52.51
N GLN A 182 -40.76 -9.76 52.80
CA GLN A 182 -40.74 -9.10 54.11
C GLN A 182 -41.76 -7.95 54.21
N SER A 183 -42.21 -7.42 53.07
CA SER A 183 -43.14 -6.29 53.02
C SER A 183 -44.50 -6.60 53.67
N PRO A 184 -45.17 -5.59 54.26
CA PRO A 184 -46.47 -5.76 54.91
C PRO A 184 -47.61 -6.09 53.92
N ILE A 185 -47.49 -5.67 52.67
CA ILE A 185 -48.41 -6.03 51.58
C ILE A 185 -47.60 -6.70 50.48
N ILE A 186 -48.10 -7.81 49.95
CA ILE A 186 -47.41 -8.61 48.93
C ILE A 186 -48.39 -8.94 47.80
N ILE A 187 -47.98 -8.68 46.55
CA ILE A 187 -48.68 -9.13 45.36
C ILE A 187 -48.05 -10.46 44.92
N CYS A 188 -48.74 -11.57 45.14
CA CYS A 188 -48.22 -12.92 44.89
C CYS A 188 -49.34 -13.89 44.49
N TYR A 189 -48.99 -15.15 44.27
CA TYR A 189 -49.99 -16.21 44.14
C TYR A 189 -50.55 -16.62 45.50
N ASP A 190 -51.79 -17.08 45.52
CA ASP A 190 -52.50 -17.55 46.72
C ASP A 190 -51.80 -18.73 47.40
N TYR A 191 -51.17 -19.64 46.65
CA TYR A 191 -50.34 -20.71 47.24
C TYR A 191 -49.09 -20.20 47.97
N GLN A 192 -48.49 -19.09 47.53
CA GLN A 192 -47.32 -18.51 48.20
C GLN A 192 -47.74 -17.87 49.53
N ALA A 193 -48.90 -17.20 49.55
CA ALA A 193 -49.48 -16.68 50.77
C ALA A 193 -49.87 -17.82 51.73
N ALA A 194 -50.45 -18.90 51.23
CA ALA A 194 -50.79 -20.08 52.03
C ALA A 194 -49.58 -20.73 52.70
N ALA A 195 -48.47 -20.89 51.97
CA ALA A 195 -47.22 -21.40 52.54
C ALA A 195 -46.64 -20.47 53.61
N LEU A 196 -46.76 -19.14 53.46
CA LEU A 196 -46.36 -18.19 54.50
C LEU A 196 -47.23 -18.27 55.77
N ILE A 197 -48.53 -18.56 55.60
CA ILE A 197 -49.45 -18.81 56.73
C ILE A 197 -49.06 -20.10 57.46
N GLU A 198 -48.72 -21.15 56.70
CA GLU A 198 -48.26 -22.43 57.26
C GLU A 198 -46.94 -22.29 58.04
N ASP A 199 -46.02 -21.43 57.56
CA ASP A 199 -44.79 -21.05 58.27
C ASP A 199 -45.05 -20.21 59.54
N GLY A 200 -46.31 -19.93 59.88
CA GLY A 200 -46.74 -19.31 61.13
C GLY A 200 -46.88 -17.78 61.07
N ARG A 201 -46.81 -17.16 59.89
CA ARG A 201 -47.06 -15.71 59.73
C ARG A 201 -48.54 -15.43 59.58
N LYS A 202 -49.02 -14.33 60.13
CA LYS A 202 -50.46 -14.01 60.12
C LYS A 202 -50.88 -13.24 58.86
N PHE A 203 -50.76 -13.88 57.70
CA PHE A 203 -51.24 -13.29 56.47
C PHE A 203 -52.75 -13.44 56.28
N GLU A 204 -53.38 -12.41 55.74
CA GLU A 204 -54.73 -12.47 55.18
C GLU A 204 -54.65 -12.46 53.65
N ILE A 205 -55.33 -13.41 53.01
CA ILE A 205 -55.42 -13.53 51.55
C ILE A 205 -56.63 -12.74 51.06
N ILE A 206 -56.39 -11.68 50.30
CA ILE A 206 -57.43 -10.84 49.70
C ILE A 206 -57.54 -11.12 48.20
N ILE A 207 -58.72 -11.57 47.77
CA ILE A 207 -59.08 -11.64 46.36
C ILE A 207 -59.62 -10.26 45.96
N PRO A 208 -58.97 -9.54 45.02
CA PRO A 208 -59.37 -8.20 44.63
C PRO A 208 -60.80 -8.15 44.10
N SER A 209 -61.59 -7.19 44.61
CA SER A 209 -63.01 -7.08 44.25
C SER A 209 -63.25 -6.69 42.79
N GLU A 210 -62.33 -5.95 42.16
CA GLU A 210 -62.48 -5.55 40.75
C GLU A 210 -62.25 -6.69 39.76
N GLY A 211 -61.53 -7.73 40.18
CA GLY A 211 -61.17 -8.87 39.33
C GLY A 211 -59.70 -9.26 39.44
N THR A 212 -59.41 -10.54 39.22
CA THR A 212 -58.03 -11.05 39.12
C THR A 212 -58.00 -12.28 38.22
N PHE A 213 -56.80 -12.77 37.87
CA PHE A 213 -56.64 -14.02 37.15
C PHE A 213 -56.35 -15.21 38.07
N THR A 214 -57.01 -16.32 37.75
CA THR A 214 -56.68 -17.68 38.19
C THR A 214 -56.04 -18.40 37.00
N TYR A 215 -54.85 -18.96 37.22
CA TYR A 215 -54.16 -19.80 36.23
C TYR A 215 -54.17 -21.26 36.68
N GLN A 216 -54.13 -22.18 35.71
CA GLN A 216 -53.83 -23.58 36.01
C GLN A 216 -52.32 -23.82 35.92
N LYS A 217 -51.74 -24.45 36.92
CA LYS A 217 -50.34 -24.91 36.92
C LYS A 217 -50.28 -26.44 36.93
N GLY A 218 -49.23 -26.98 36.34
CA GLY A 218 -49.09 -28.43 36.18
C GLY A 218 -47.87 -28.81 35.34
N LEU A 219 -47.85 -30.05 34.85
CA LEU A 219 -46.72 -30.63 34.12
C LEU A 219 -46.96 -30.68 32.61
N LEU A 220 -45.98 -30.21 31.86
CA LEU A 220 -45.90 -30.26 30.41
C LEU A 220 -44.88 -31.33 30.00
N SER A 221 -45.26 -32.23 29.10
CA SER A 221 -44.43 -33.39 28.74
C SER A 221 -44.56 -33.79 27.26
N ASN A 222 -43.47 -34.33 26.72
CA ASN A 222 -43.44 -35.01 25.42
C ASN A 222 -43.77 -36.50 25.50
N GLU A 223 -43.73 -37.07 26.70
CA GLU A 223 -44.07 -38.46 26.99
C GLU A 223 -45.30 -38.56 27.88
N LYS A 224 -46.01 -39.69 27.79
CA LYS A 224 -47.20 -39.92 28.61
C LYS A 224 -46.75 -40.23 30.04
N LEU A 225 -47.18 -39.40 30.99
CA LEU A 225 -46.88 -39.57 32.41
C LEU A 225 -47.92 -40.48 33.09
N ASN A 226 -47.45 -41.32 34.00
CA ASN A 226 -48.28 -42.11 34.92
C ASN A 226 -47.97 -41.64 36.34
N PHE A 227 -48.97 -41.10 37.03
CA PHE A 227 -48.81 -40.61 38.40
C PHE A 227 -49.08 -41.71 39.41
N GLU A 228 -48.24 -41.77 40.45
CA GLU A 228 -48.44 -42.66 41.60
C GLU A 228 -49.25 -41.98 42.70
N GLY A 229 -50.12 -42.75 43.38
CA GLY A 229 -50.95 -42.24 44.47
C GLY A 229 -52.16 -41.41 44.03
N ASN A 230 -52.81 -40.75 45.00
CA ASN A 230 -53.91 -39.82 44.74
C ASN A 230 -53.35 -38.40 44.69
N VAL A 231 -53.15 -37.89 43.48
CA VAL A 231 -52.58 -36.54 43.22
C VAL A 231 -53.36 -35.45 43.95
N ASP A 232 -54.70 -35.50 43.95
CA ASP A 232 -55.55 -34.50 44.59
C ASP A 232 -55.35 -34.46 46.11
N ASN A 233 -55.20 -35.62 46.76
CA ASN A 233 -54.92 -35.68 48.19
C ASN A 233 -53.54 -35.08 48.52
N LEU A 234 -52.51 -35.42 47.74
CA LEU A 234 -51.15 -34.93 47.95
C LEU A 234 -51.05 -33.41 47.72
N LEU A 235 -51.78 -32.88 46.74
CA LEU A 235 -51.89 -31.44 46.51
C LEU A 235 -52.58 -30.73 47.68
N LEU A 236 -53.68 -31.29 48.22
CA LEU A 236 -54.36 -30.73 49.40
C LEU A 236 -53.49 -30.79 50.67
N GLU A 237 -52.74 -31.89 50.86
CA GLU A 237 -51.76 -32.02 51.95
C GLU A 237 -50.67 -30.95 51.86
N ALA A 238 -50.21 -30.64 50.64
CA ALA A 238 -49.28 -29.56 50.34
C ALA A 238 -49.93 -28.16 50.33
N LYS A 239 -51.16 -28.02 50.82
CA LYS A 239 -51.93 -26.77 50.88
C LYS A 239 -52.14 -26.09 49.53
N LEU A 240 -52.16 -26.84 48.43
CA LEU A 240 -52.43 -26.31 47.11
C LEU A 240 -53.93 -26.41 46.78
N ARG A 241 -54.47 -25.38 46.11
CA ARG A 241 -55.87 -25.35 45.67
C ARG A 241 -56.06 -26.23 44.43
N LEU A 242 -57.01 -27.16 44.49
CA LEU A 242 -57.30 -28.10 43.41
C LEU A 242 -58.03 -27.43 42.24
N LEU A 243 -58.01 -28.08 41.07
CA LEU A 243 -58.74 -27.63 39.88
C LEU A 243 -60.28 -27.62 40.05
N ASN A 244 -60.80 -28.46 40.95
CA ASN A 244 -62.21 -28.46 41.34
C ASN A 244 -62.55 -27.37 42.39
N GLU A 245 -61.60 -26.48 42.65
CA GLU A 245 -61.65 -25.35 43.58
C GLU A 245 -61.68 -25.73 45.07
N GLN A 246 -61.47 -27.00 45.43
CA GLN A 246 -61.29 -27.41 46.82
C GLN A 246 -59.96 -26.90 47.38
N SER A 247 -59.98 -26.48 48.64
CA SER A 247 -58.82 -25.94 49.36
C SER A 247 -58.99 -26.13 50.87
N ASP A 248 -57.92 -25.89 51.64
CA ASP A 248 -57.96 -25.90 53.11
C ASP A 248 -58.55 -24.58 53.63
N LEU A 249 -59.81 -24.63 54.09
CA LEU A 249 -60.56 -23.47 54.61
C LEU A 249 -59.96 -22.85 55.89
N SER A 250 -58.98 -23.50 56.53
CA SER A 250 -58.26 -22.90 57.65
C SER A 250 -57.22 -21.86 57.20
N ILE A 251 -56.79 -21.91 55.93
CA ILE A 251 -55.78 -21.04 55.34
C ILE A 251 -56.40 -20.16 54.25
N TYR A 252 -57.22 -20.77 53.38
CA TYR A 252 -57.82 -20.10 52.23
C TYR A 252 -59.17 -19.47 52.55
N PRO A 253 -59.50 -18.33 51.92
CA PRO A 253 -60.85 -17.78 51.92
C PRO A 253 -61.86 -18.75 51.33
N ASP A 254 -63.13 -18.61 51.72
CA ASP A 254 -64.23 -19.42 51.17
C ASP A 254 -64.36 -19.22 49.65
N LYS A 255 -64.92 -20.23 48.97
CA LYS A 255 -65.15 -20.23 47.51
C LYS A 255 -65.90 -18.98 47.03
N ALA A 256 -66.78 -18.42 47.86
CA ALA A 256 -67.48 -17.18 47.54
C ALA A 256 -66.55 -15.96 47.35
N ALA A 257 -65.38 -15.94 48.00
CA ALA A 257 -64.40 -14.87 47.86
C ALA A 257 -63.68 -14.91 46.49
N TYR A 258 -63.57 -16.10 45.89
CA TYR A 258 -62.92 -16.30 44.59
C TYR A 258 -63.81 -16.01 43.39
N VAL A 259 -65.03 -15.50 43.57
CA VAL A 259 -65.98 -15.22 42.47
C VAL A 259 -65.43 -14.19 41.47
N SER A 260 -64.56 -13.27 41.92
CA SER A 260 -63.89 -12.29 41.04
C SER A 260 -62.61 -12.82 40.38
N ALA A 261 -62.16 -14.04 40.69
CA ALA A 261 -61.03 -14.67 40.05
C ALA A 261 -61.46 -15.41 38.78
N VAL A 262 -60.97 -14.96 37.63
CA VAL A 262 -61.40 -15.44 36.31
C VAL A 262 -60.25 -16.20 35.64
N ALA A 263 -60.56 -17.29 34.93
CA ALA A 263 -59.56 -17.96 34.09
C ALA A 263 -59.31 -17.15 32.81
N VAL A 264 -58.10 -17.19 32.25
CA VAL A 264 -57.83 -16.51 30.98
C VAL A 264 -58.54 -17.23 29.84
N ILE A 265 -59.41 -16.51 29.12
CA ILE A 265 -60.19 -17.05 28.00
C ILE A 265 -59.54 -16.68 26.66
N ASP A 266 -59.10 -15.43 26.51
CA ASP A 266 -58.45 -14.94 25.29
C ASP A 266 -56.93 -15.04 25.42
N TYR A 267 -56.41 -16.20 25.01
CA TYR A 267 -54.98 -16.50 25.05
C TYR A 267 -54.17 -15.64 24.07
N GLU A 268 -54.73 -15.32 22.90
CA GLU A 268 -54.03 -14.50 21.90
C GLU A 268 -53.82 -13.07 22.40
N HIS A 269 -54.87 -12.47 22.98
CA HIS A 269 -54.78 -11.15 23.59
C HIS A 269 -53.79 -11.14 24.76
N PHE A 270 -53.86 -12.13 25.66
CA PHE A 270 -52.92 -12.23 26.77
C PHE A 270 -51.47 -12.29 26.30
N VAL A 271 -51.14 -13.17 25.36
CA VAL A 271 -49.76 -13.32 24.86
C VAL A 271 -49.29 -12.03 24.18
N LYS A 272 -50.14 -11.39 23.38
CA LYS A 272 -49.81 -10.14 22.69
C LYS A 272 -49.51 -9.00 23.66
N ILE A 273 -50.30 -8.87 24.72
CA ILE A 273 -50.17 -7.80 25.70
C ILE A 273 -48.97 -8.05 26.62
N THR A 274 -48.83 -9.27 27.14
CA THR A 274 -47.79 -9.63 28.12
C THR A 274 -46.36 -9.61 27.56
N GLN A 275 -46.19 -9.71 26.24
CA GLN A 275 -44.89 -9.51 25.57
C GLN A 275 -44.18 -8.21 25.95
N ASN A 276 -44.93 -7.16 26.30
CA ASN A 276 -44.38 -5.84 26.61
C ASN A 276 -44.15 -5.59 28.11
N VAL A 277 -44.54 -6.52 28.99
CA VAL A 277 -44.55 -6.30 30.45
C VAL A 277 -43.16 -5.96 30.97
N THR A 278 -42.15 -6.79 30.67
CA THR A 278 -40.77 -6.57 31.17
C THR A 278 -40.24 -5.20 30.74
N ARG A 279 -40.52 -4.76 29.50
CA ARG A 279 -40.14 -3.43 29.03
C ARG A 279 -40.83 -2.31 29.80
N LEU A 280 -42.13 -2.45 30.05
CA LEU A 280 -42.94 -1.46 30.77
C LEU A 280 -42.53 -1.37 32.24
N ILE A 281 -42.29 -2.50 32.91
CA ILE A 281 -41.84 -2.50 34.31
C ILE A 281 -40.47 -1.83 34.43
N GLU A 282 -39.48 -2.28 33.66
CA GLU A 282 -38.12 -1.72 33.74
C GLU A 282 -38.10 -0.22 33.42
N ARG A 283 -38.77 0.24 32.35
CA ARG A 283 -38.68 1.65 31.93
C ARG A 283 -39.67 2.59 32.59
N ASN A 284 -40.89 2.15 32.82
CA ASN A 284 -41.98 3.03 33.28
C ASN A 284 -42.24 2.90 34.78
N VAL A 285 -41.75 1.83 35.43
CA VAL A 285 -41.89 1.62 36.88
C VAL A 285 -40.57 1.82 37.59
N LEU A 286 -39.50 1.15 37.16
CA LEU A 286 -38.22 1.11 37.88
C LEU A 286 -37.20 2.19 37.45
N ASP A 287 -37.53 2.99 36.44
CA ASP A 287 -36.61 3.96 35.81
C ASP A 287 -35.23 3.35 35.43
N SER A 288 -35.22 2.06 35.07
CA SER A 288 -34.03 1.31 34.69
C SER A 288 -33.97 1.08 33.18
N LYS A 289 -32.75 0.95 32.66
CA LYS A 289 -32.46 0.57 31.26
C LYS A 289 -33.15 1.48 30.22
N SER A 290 -33.32 2.77 30.51
CA SER A 290 -34.03 3.72 29.63
C SER A 290 -33.38 3.89 28.24
N PHE A 291 -32.06 3.69 28.14
CA PHE A 291 -31.28 3.86 26.91
C PHE A 291 -30.80 2.54 26.29
N MET A 292 -31.15 1.40 26.90
CA MET A 292 -30.79 0.08 26.40
C MET A 292 -32.03 -0.61 25.83
N THR A 293 -31.82 -1.43 24.81
CA THR A 293 -32.84 -2.34 24.32
C THR A 293 -33.08 -3.44 25.36
N ILE A 294 -34.33 -3.79 25.62
CA ILE A 294 -34.70 -4.72 26.71
C ILE A 294 -35.31 -6.00 26.16
N ASP A 295 -36.21 -5.88 25.19
CA ASP A 295 -36.91 -7.02 24.59
C ASP A 295 -36.25 -7.50 23.29
N ASN A 296 -36.60 -8.72 22.87
CA ASN A 296 -36.06 -9.35 21.67
C ASN A 296 -36.34 -8.55 20.39
N GLN A 297 -37.47 -7.86 20.31
CA GLN A 297 -37.85 -7.08 19.13
C GLN A 297 -37.02 -5.81 19.01
N GLU A 298 -36.85 -5.09 20.12
CA GLU A 298 -35.99 -3.91 20.21
C GLU A 298 -34.55 -4.24 19.88
N HIS A 299 -34.01 -5.33 20.42
CA HIS A 299 -32.68 -5.82 20.06
C HIS A 299 -32.53 -6.01 18.54
N LEU A 300 -33.54 -6.59 17.88
CA LEU A 300 -33.54 -6.83 16.43
C LEU A 300 -33.64 -5.51 15.64
N TYR A 301 -34.63 -4.68 15.93
CA TYR A 301 -34.85 -3.43 15.19
C TYR A 301 -33.69 -2.46 15.35
N PHE A 302 -33.15 -2.35 16.56
CA PHE A 302 -32.03 -1.47 16.82
C PHE A 302 -30.75 -1.96 16.13
N ALA A 303 -30.48 -3.26 16.16
CA ALA A 303 -29.37 -3.86 15.41
C ALA A 303 -29.51 -3.59 13.90
N LEU A 304 -30.72 -3.73 13.35
CA LEU A 304 -30.99 -3.44 11.94
C LEU A 304 -30.68 -1.99 11.58
N ILE A 305 -31.21 -1.02 12.34
CA ILE A 305 -30.98 0.41 12.13
C ILE A 305 -29.48 0.72 12.22
N TYR A 306 -28.79 0.16 13.22
CA TYR A 306 -27.37 0.37 13.41
C TYR A 306 -26.53 -0.21 12.26
N ILE A 307 -26.85 -1.41 11.78
CA ILE A 307 -26.18 -2.02 10.62
C ILE A 307 -26.37 -1.17 9.36
N ILE A 308 -27.58 -0.63 9.13
CA ILE A 308 -27.85 0.30 8.01
C ILE A 308 -26.95 1.54 8.13
N LEU A 309 -26.90 2.16 9.31
CA LEU A 309 -26.07 3.34 9.58
C LEU A 309 -24.59 3.06 9.30
N VAL A 310 -24.04 1.97 9.86
CA VAL A 310 -22.64 1.57 9.67
C VAL A 310 -22.35 1.28 8.20
N THR A 311 -23.27 0.63 7.49
CA THR A 311 -23.11 0.31 6.06
C THR A 311 -23.06 1.57 5.20
N ILE A 312 -23.98 2.52 5.43
CA ILE A 312 -24.01 3.82 4.73
C ILE A 312 -22.72 4.58 5.02
N TRP A 313 -22.29 4.64 6.28
CA TRP A 313 -21.05 5.30 6.67
C TRP A 313 -19.82 4.66 6.03
N ALA A 314 -19.69 3.33 6.07
CA ALA A 314 -18.56 2.60 5.52
C ALA A 314 -18.50 2.76 3.99
N ALA A 315 -19.64 2.64 3.29
CA ALA A 315 -19.72 2.85 1.84
C ALA A 315 -19.34 4.29 1.47
N SER A 316 -19.81 5.28 2.22
CA SER A 316 -19.45 6.69 2.06
C SER A 316 -17.96 6.94 2.30
N ALA A 317 -17.39 6.37 3.36
CA ALA A 317 -15.97 6.50 3.68
C ALA A 317 -15.07 5.85 2.62
N VAL A 318 -15.42 4.64 2.16
CA VAL A 318 -14.73 3.93 1.07
C VAL A 318 -14.76 4.75 -0.21
N ARG A 319 -15.94 5.27 -0.61
CA ARG A 319 -16.09 6.06 -1.84
C ARG A 319 -15.28 7.36 -1.81
N ARG A 320 -15.18 8.01 -0.64
CA ARG A 320 -14.43 9.26 -0.45
C ARG A 320 -12.92 9.04 -0.33
N SER A 321 -12.46 7.82 -0.08
CA SER A 321 -11.04 7.53 0.16
C SER A 321 -10.33 7.13 -1.12
N MET A 322 -9.37 7.95 -1.59
CA MET A 322 -8.58 7.62 -2.79
C MET A 322 -7.46 6.62 -2.48
N GLN A 323 -6.92 6.67 -1.27
CA GLN A 323 -5.85 5.78 -0.83
C GLN A 323 -6.42 4.43 -0.38
N LYS A 324 -5.89 3.35 -0.95
CA LYS A 324 -6.32 1.98 -0.65
C LYS A 324 -6.25 1.63 0.85
N GLY A 325 -5.22 2.09 1.57
CA GLY A 325 -5.08 1.84 3.01
C GLY A 325 -6.24 2.40 3.85
N ILE A 326 -6.64 3.65 3.59
CA ILE A 326 -7.78 4.29 4.27
C ILE A 326 -9.09 3.61 3.87
N SER A 327 -9.27 3.33 2.57
CA SER A 327 -10.45 2.63 2.07
C SER A 327 -10.59 1.24 2.69
N TYR A 328 -9.51 0.46 2.80
CA TYR A 328 -9.55 -0.87 3.42
C TYR A 328 -9.80 -0.77 4.92
N SER A 329 -9.17 0.18 5.62
CA SER A 329 -9.46 0.40 7.04
C SER A 329 -10.93 0.76 7.28
N ALA A 330 -11.52 1.67 6.50
CA ALA A 330 -12.94 2.01 6.62
C ALA A 330 -13.84 0.79 6.37
N PHE A 331 -13.52 -0.01 5.34
CA PHE A 331 -14.24 -1.23 5.01
C PHE A 331 -14.17 -2.28 6.14
N PHE A 332 -12.97 -2.58 6.65
CA PHE A 332 -12.79 -3.52 7.75
C PHE A 332 -13.37 -2.99 9.07
N THR A 333 -13.37 -1.67 9.30
CA THR A 333 -14.04 -1.07 10.45
C THR A 333 -15.53 -1.36 10.38
N GLY A 334 -16.15 -1.17 9.20
CA GLY A 334 -17.55 -1.55 8.96
C GLY A 334 -17.82 -3.03 9.25
N ILE A 335 -16.97 -3.93 8.79
CA ILE A 335 -17.09 -5.38 9.06
C ILE A 335 -17.02 -5.66 10.57
N ILE A 336 -16.05 -5.08 11.27
CA ILE A 336 -15.86 -5.31 12.71
C ILE A 336 -17.08 -4.79 13.49
N LEU A 337 -17.60 -3.61 13.16
CA LEU A 337 -18.77 -3.03 13.83
C LEU A 337 -20.05 -3.83 13.57
N ILE A 338 -20.27 -4.28 12.32
CA ILE A 338 -21.42 -5.14 11.97
C ILE A 338 -21.28 -6.49 12.67
N GLY A 339 -20.10 -7.11 12.61
CA GLY A 339 -19.82 -8.40 13.26
C GLY A 339 -20.04 -8.33 14.76
N TRP A 340 -19.57 -7.27 15.43
CA TRP A 340 -19.81 -7.09 16.86
C TRP A 340 -21.29 -6.93 17.18
N THR A 341 -22.02 -6.17 16.36
CA THR A 341 -23.48 -6.00 16.52
C THR A 341 -24.23 -7.32 16.35
N LEU A 342 -23.81 -8.17 15.40
CA LEU A 342 -24.40 -9.49 15.20
C LEU A 342 -24.14 -10.44 16.36
N VAL A 343 -22.90 -10.51 16.87
CA VAL A 343 -22.57 -11.30 18.07
C VAL A 343 -23.37 -10.81 19.27
N ARG A 344 -23.54 -9.48 19.39
CA ARG A 344 -24.38 -8.88 20.42
C ARG A 344 -25.85 -9.26 20.27
N LEU A 345 -26.40 -9.23 19.06
CA LEU A 345 -27.77 -9.67 18.79
C LEU A 345 -27.97 -11.14 19.16
N ILE A 346 -27.06 -12.02 18.75
CA ILE A 346 -27.12 -13.45 19.08
C ILE A 346 -27.02 -13.65 20.60
N LYS A 347 -26.11 -12.96 21.30
CA LYS A 347 -26.00 -13.06 22.77
C LYS A 347 -27.35 -12.85 23.47
N TYR A 348 -28.11 -11.83 23.06
CA TYR A 348 -29.41 -11.53 23.66
C TYR A 348 -30.55 -12.43 23.17
N GLN A 349 -30.35 -13.23 22.11
CA GLN A 349 -31.32 -14.22 21.65
C GLN A 349 -31.12 -15.61 22.28
N VAL A 350 -29.92 -15.89 22.80
CA VAL A 350 -29.55 -17.22 23.34
C VAL A 350 -29.23 -17.14 24.84
N VAL A 351 -29.97 -16.30 25.56
CA VAL A 351 -29.81 -16.10 27.02
C VAL A 351 -30.01 -17.43 27.78
N ASP A 352 -30.80 -18.34 27.23
CA ASP A 352 -31.13 -19.63 27.83
C ASP A 352 -29.95 -20.62 27.89
N VAL A 353 -28.88 -20.39 27.12
CA VAL A 353 -27.67 -21.23 27.12
C VAL A 353 -26.52 -20.46 27.79
N PRO A 354 -26.36 -20.53 29.12
CA PRO A 354 -25.47 -19.63 29.87
C PRO A 354 -24.01 -19.75 29.46
N VAL A 355 -23.56 -20.95 29.09
CA VAL A 355 -22.20 -21.17 28.57
C VAL A 355 -22.00 -20.42 27.25
N LEU A 356 -22.92 -20.58 26.29
CA LEU A 356 -22.83 -19.90 25.01
C LEU A 356 -22.94 -18.38 25.16
N ALA A 357 -23.85 -17.90 25.99
CA ALA A 357 -23.99 -16.47 26.30
C ALA A 357 -22.69 -15.88 26.88
N ARG A 358 -21.98 -16.63 27.74
CA ARG A 358 -20.68 -16.24 28.30
C ARG A 358 -19.59 -16.18 27.23
N TYR A 359 -19.47 -17.18 26.37
CA TYR A 359 -18.48 -17.15 25.28
C TYR A 359 -18.79 -16.10 24.21
N LEU A 360 -20.07 -15.80 23.94
CA LEU A 360 -20.46 -14.67 23.09
C LEU A 360 -20.10 -13.33 23.72
N TRP A 361 -20.14 -13.23 25.05
CA TRP A 361 -19.64 -12.06 25.77
C TRP A 361 -18.11 -11.94 25.67
N TYR A 362 -17.36 -13.04 25.83
CA TYR A 362 -15.91 -13.06 25.59
C TYR A 362 -15.54 -12.67 24.15
N ALA A 363 -16.36 -13.08 23.17
CA ALA A 363 -16.19 -12.71 21.77
C ALA A 363 -16.27 -11.20 21.53
N TYR A 364 -16.83 -10.38 22.44
CA TYR A 364 -16.79 -8.92 22.30
C TYR A 364 -15.35 -8.40 22.25
N TYR A 365 -14.41 -9.06 22.95
CA TYR A 365 -13.00 -8.66 23.01
C TYR A 365 -12.25 -8.85 21.69
N ILE A 366 -12.74 -9.73 20.82
CA ILE A 366 -12.25 -9.83 19.43
C ILE A 366 -12.39 -8.47 18.75
N PHE A 367 -13.58 -7.88 18.83
CA PHE A 367 -13.89 -6.63 18.16
C PHE A 367 -13.26 -5.44 18.88
N GLN A 368 -13.33 -5.41 20.21
CA GLN A 368 -12.73 -4.33 21.02
C GLN A 368 -11.22 -4.21 20.84
N LEU A 369 -10.49 -5.32 20.67
CA LEU A 369 -9.05 -5.29 20.44
C LEU A 369 -8.68 -5.11 18.96
N SER A 370 -9.49 -5.64 18.04
CA SER A 370 -9.24 -5.50 16.60
C SER A 370 -9.49 -4.08 16.09
N LEU A 371 -10.44 -3.32 16.68
CA LEU A 371 -10.74 -1.94 16.28
C LEU A 371 -9.53 -1.01 16.45
N PRO A 372 -8.91 -0.84 17.64
CA PRO A 372 -7.70 -0.03 17.81
C PRO A 372 -6.54 -0.48 16.92
N LEU A 373 -6.36 -1.80 16.75
CA LEU A 373 -5.30 -2.36 15.91
C LEU A 373 -5.48 -1.97 14.43
N LEU A 374 -6.73 -1.99 13.93
CA LEU A 374 -7.08 -1.58 12.57
C LEU A 374 -6.91 -0.07 12.38
N LEU A 375 -7.29 0.73 13.38
CA LEU A 375 -7.07 2.18 13.38
C LEU A 375 -5.57 2.50 13.38
N LEU A 376 -4.76 1.71 14.08
CA LEU A 376 -3.30 1.86 14.09
C LEU A 376 -2.68 1.53 12.72
N TRP A 377 -3.18 0.51 12.03
CA TRP A 377 -2.79 0.25 10.64
C TRP A 377 -3.15 1.43 9.72
N MET A 378 -4.35 2.00 9.87
CA MET A 378 -4.78 3.16 9.09
C MET A 378 -3.89 4.38 9.33
N ALA A 379 -3.64 4.70 10.60
CA ALA A 379 -2.77 5.81 10.98
C ALA A 379 -1.35 5.63 10.42
N TRP A 380 -0.86 4.41 10.34
CA TRP A 380 0.41 4.10 9.68
C TRP A 380 0.31 4.24 8.15
N ALA A 381 -0.74 3.72 7.51
CA ALA A 381 -0.89 3.65 6.06
C ALA A 381 -1.16 5.02 5.39
N ILE A 382 -1.69 6.00 6.12
CA ILE A 382 -2.16 7.31 5.63
C ILE A 382 -1.16 8.11 4.77
N ASP A 383 0.14 7.92 4.94
CA ASP A 383 1.22 8.63 4.23
C ASP A 383 2.04 7.70 3.32
N LYS A 384 1.60 6.45 3.14
CA LYS A 384 2.31 5.44 2.35
C LYS A 384 1.85 5.40 0.90
N PRO A 385 2.76 5.15 -0.06
CA PRO A 385 2.40 5.03 -1.47
C PRO A 385 1.46 3.85 -1.67
N GLU A 386 0.64 3.90 -2.73
CA GLU A 386 -0.46 2.95 -2.98
C GLU A 386 0.01 1.48 -3.13
N LYS A 387 1.30 1.27 -3.42
CA LYS A 387 1.93 -0.06 -3.56
C LYS A 387 2.45 -0.63 -2.22
N GLU A 388 2.53 0.17 -1.16
CA GLU A 388 3.05 -0.22 0.17
C GLU A 388 1.94 -0.26 1.23
N THR A 389 0.80 -0.86 0.91
CA THR A 389 -0.34 -0.96 1.85
C THR A 389 -0.19 -2.07 2.89
N VAL A 390 0.84 -2.91 2.78
CA VAL A 390 1.07 -4.05 3.67
C VAL A 390 1.60 -3.56 5.02
N PRO A 391 1.02 -3.99 6.16
CA PRO A 391 1.45 -3.54 7.47
C PRO A 391 2.89 -3.97 7.80
N PRO A 392 3.64 -3.13 8.53
CA PRO A 392 5.03 -3.38 8.91
C PRO A 392 5.15 -4.48 9.97
N LYS A 393 6.36 -5.05 10.14
CA LYS A 393 6.65 -6.14 11.10
C LYS A 393 6.22 -5.82 12.54
N TRP A 394 6.41 -4.59 13.02
CA TRP A 394 6.00 -4.20 14.38
C TRP A 394 4.49 -4.29 14.57
N TRP A 395 3.71 -3.98 13.53
CA TRP A 395 2.25 -4.09 13.57
C TRP A 395 1.82 -5.56 13.60
N GLN A 396 2.54 -6.42 12.86
CA GLN A 396 2.29 -7.88 12.89
C GLN A 396 2.58 -8.48 14.27
N ILE A 397 3.65 -8.03 14.95
CA ILE A 397 3.94 -8.42 16.34
C ILE A 397 2.82 -7.96 17.27
N MET A 398 2.34 -6.72 17.11
CA MET A 398 1.20 -6.20 17.87
C MET A 398 -0.08 -7.00 17.62
N ALA A 399 -0.33 -7.41 16.37
CA ALA A 399 -1.45 -8.28 16.02
C ALA A 399 -1.32 -9.67 16.69
N GLY A 400 -0.10 -10.22 16.77
CA GLY A 400 0.18 -11.44 17.52
C GLY A 400 -0.11 -11.29 19.02
N LEU A 401 0.31 -10.19 19.63
CA LEU A 401 -0.01 -9.86 21.02
C LEU A 401 -1.52 -9.74 21.25
N VAL A 402 -2.23 -9.03 20.37
CA VAL A 402 -3.70 -8.94 20.41
C VAL A 402 -4.35 -10.33 20.32
N GLY A 403 -3.84 -11.21 19.45
CA GLY A 403 -4.30 -12.60 19.37
C GLY A 403 -4.11 -13.37 20.68
N ILE A 404 -2.96 -13.22 21.34
CA ILE A 404 -2.70 -13.83 22.66
C ILE A 404 -3.66 -13.29 23.72
N LEU A 405 -3.94 -11.98 23.72
CA LEU A 405 -4.88 -11.38 24.66
C LEU A 405 -6.32 -11.85 24.43
N ILE A 406 -6.73 -12.05 23.17
CA ILE A 406 -8.04 -12.66 22.86
C ILE A 406 -8.09 -14.08 23.43
N LEU A 407 -7.04 -14.88 23.22
CA LEU A 407 -6.98 -16.24 23.79
C LEU A 407 -7.07 -16.22 25.31
N LEU A 408 -6.36 -15.29 25.98
CA LEU A 408 -6.42 -15.11 27.43
C LEU A 408 -7.85 -14.82 27.92
N VAL A 409 -8.65 -14.07 27.16
CA VAL A 409 -10.06 -13.81 27.50
C VAL A 409 -10.90 -15.07 27.29
N PHE A 410 -10.71 -15.80 26.20
CA PHE A 410 -11.46 -17.03 25.92
C PHE A 410 -11.13 -18.17 26.90
N THR A 411 -9.90 -18.22 27.42
CA THR A 411 -9.49 -19.19 28.43
C THR A 411 -9.84 -18.77 29.86
N ASN A 412 -10.57 -17.66 30.05
CA ASN A 412 -10.82 -17.11 31.38
C ASN A 412 -11.47 -18.10 32.35
N ASP A 413 -12.34 -18.99 31.86
CA ASP A 413 -12.97 -20.03 32.70
C ASP A 413 -11.95 -20.97 33.36
N LEU A 414 -10.71 -21.07 32.84
CA LEU A 414 -9.65 -21.92 33.41
C LEU A 414 -8.84 -21.23 34.52
N HIS A 415 -8.74 -19.90 34.51
CA HIS A 415 -7.76 -19.18 35.34
C HIS A 415 -8.32 -17.95 36.07
N GLY A 416 -9.49 -17.41 35.68
CA GLY A 416 -10.14 -16.27 36.34
C GLY A 416 -9.31 -14.97 36.38
N LEU A 417 -8.36 -14.81 35.46
CA LEU A 417 -7.42 -13.67 35.47
C LEU A 417 -8.03 -12.41 34.85
N VAL A 418 -9.00 -12.56 33.95
CA VAL A 418 -9.69 -11.44 33.30
C VAL A 418 -10.96 -11.09 34.06
N PHE A 419 -11.85 -12.07 34.25
CA PHE A 419 -13.06 -11.91 35.03
C PHE A 419 -13.12 -12.95 36.15
N GLN A 420 -13.39 -12.47 37.35
CA GLN A 420 -13.71 -13.31 38.49
C GLN A 420 -15.22 -13.47 38.54
N LEU A 421 -15.68 -14.62 38.07
CA LEU A 421 -17.10 -14.97 37.95
C LEU A 421 -17.50 -15.92 39.09
N ASP A 422 -18.62 -15.64 39.75
CA ASP A 422 -19.25 -16.56 40.69
C ASP A 422 -20.39 -17.30 39.98
N LEU A 423 -20.06 -18.40 39.29
CA LEU A 423 -21.01 -19.17 38.48
C LEU A 423 -22.08 -19.88 39.31
N ASN A 424 -21.95 -19.90 40.64
CA ASN A 424 -22.94 -20.49 41.53
C ASN A 424 -24.13 -19.55 41.78
N LYS A 425 -24.02 -18.28 41.37
CA LYS A 425 -25.11 -17.32 41.47
C LYS A 425 -25.68 -17.02 40.09
N PRO A 426 -27.02 -16.87 39.99
CA PRO A 426 -27.67 -16.57 38.71
C PRO A 426 -27.30 -15.18 38.15
N ASP A 427 -26.83 -14.26 38.99
CA ASP A 427 -26.46 -12.87 38.64
C ASP A 427 -24.96 -12.68 38.31
N TRP A 428 -24.28 -13.76 37.91
CA TRP A 428 -22.84 -13.77 37.61
C TRP A 428 -22.41 -12.78 36.52
N ASP A 429 -23.32 -12.41 35.62
CA ASP A 429 -23.09 -11.47 34.52
C ASP A 429 -23.23 -9.99 34.93
N ILE A 430 -23.86 -9.73 36.07
CA ILE A 430 -24.02 -8.40 36.68
C ILE A 430 -22.97 -8.18 37.76
N ASN A 431 -22.77 -9.16 38.64
CA ASN A 431 -21.98 -9.04 39.86
C ASN A 431 -20.61 -9.75 39.77
N TYR A 432 -19.85 -9.41 38.74
CA TYR A 432 -18.47 -9.88 38.55
C TYR A 432 -17.41 -8.83 38.94
N SER A 433 -16.19 -9.30 39.20
CA SER A 433 -15.01 -8.44 39.47
C SER A 433 -13.97 -8.52 38.35
N TYR A 434 -13.22 -7.43 38.15
CA TYR A 434 -12.14 -7.35 37.16
C TYR A 434 -10.82 -7.84 37.73
N GLY A 435 -10.17 -8.80 37.07
CA GLY A 435 -8.84 -9.30 37.42
C GLY A 435 -7.69 -8.54 36.74
N LEU A 436 -6.44 -8.90 37.06
CA LEU A 436 -5.24 -8.26 36.48
C LEU A 436 -5.16 -8.38 34.95
N GLY A 437 -5.61 -9.50 34.39
CA GLY A 437 -5.65 -9.73 32.95
C GLY A 437 -6.57 -8.74 32.22
N TYR A 438 -7.67 -8.32 32.84
CA TYR A 438 -8.54 -7.29 32.28
C TYR A 438 -7.83 -5.94 32.15
N TYR A 439 -7.09 -5.53 33.18
CA TYR A 439 -6.33 -4.28 33.13
C TYR A 439 -5.20 -4.33 32.09
N LEU A 440 -4.60 -5.50 31.85
CA LEU A 440 -3.63 -5.69 30.75
C LEU A 440 -4.29 -5.50 29.38
N VAL A 441 -5.46 -6.11 29.16
CA VAL A 441 -6.26 -5.95 27.93
C VAL A 441 -6.62 -4.47 27.71
N LEU A 442 -7.11 -3.81 28.75
CA LEU A 442 -7.45 -2.39 28.71
C LEU A 442 -6.23 -1.51 28.39
N PHE A 443 -5.09 -1.78 29.04
CA PHE A 443 -3.84 -1.06 28.82
C PHE A 443 -3.36 -1.19 27.37
N VAL A 444 -3.31 -2.40 26.82
CA VAL A 444 -2.88 -2.62 25.43
C VAL A 444 -3.85 -1.97 24.44
N SER A 445 -5.15 -2.05 24.69
CA SER A 445 -6.16 -1.39 23.86
C SER A 445 -5.99 0.13 23.85
N MET A 446 -5.86 0.75 25.03
CA MET A 446 -5.65 2.19 25.17
C MET A 446 -4.30 2.64 24.62
N ALA A 447 -3.23 1.86 24.80
CA ALA A 447 -1.92 2.14 24.22
C ALA A 447 -1.96 2.17 22.69
N ASN A 448 -2.70 1.25 22.05
CA ASN A 448 -2.91 1.28 20.59
C ASN A 448 -3.67 2.54 20.15
N LEU A 449 -4.72 2.94 20.88
CA LEU A 449 -5.45 4.18 20.58
C LEU A 449 -4.54 5.41 20.76
N VAL A 450 -3.79 5.51 21.85
CA VAL A 450 -2.83 6.60 22.07
C VAL A 450 -1.79 6.63 20.93
N ALA A 451 -1.28 5.47 20.50
CA ALA A 451 -0.36 5.40 19.37
C ALA A 451 -0.97 5.90 18.06
N VAL A 452 -2.25 5.59 17.78
CA VAL A 452 -3.00 6.16 16.65
C VAL A 452 -2.97 7.68 16.71
N PHE A 453 -3.30 8.26 17.87
CA PHE A 453 -3.31 9.72 18.04
C PHE A 453 -1.95 10.35 17.88
N VAL A 454 -0.92 9.77 18.50
CA VAL A 454 0.45 10.26 18.37
C VAL A 454 0.90 10.22 16.91
N MET A 455 0.64 9.14 16.18
CA MET A 455 0.98 9.04 14.75
C MET A 455 0.24 10.08 13.91
N LEU A 456 -1.07 10.24 14.11
CA LEU A 456 -1.86 11.24 13.40
C LEU A 456 -1.41 12.67 13.75
N LEU A 457 -1.05 12.94 15.01
CA LEU A 457 -0.53 14.23 15.45
C LEU A 457 0.79 14.54 14.76
N LEU A 458 1.76 13.63 14.81
CA LEU A 458 3.07 13.79 14.18
C LEU A 458 2.94 14.07 12.67
N LYS A 459 2.01 13.39 11.99
CA LYS A 459 1.73 13.61 10.57
C LYS A 459 0.97 14.91 10.30
N SER A 460 0.12 15.35 11.23
CA SER A 460 -0.65 16.59 11.12
C SER A 460 0.17 17.87 11.29
N ILE A 461 1.35 17.82 11.94
CA ILE A 461 2.20 19.00 12.18
C ILE A 461 2.58 19.69 10.86
N ARG A 462 2.76 18.92 9.78
CA ARG A 462 3.09 19.44 8.44
C ARG A 462 1.86 19.86 7.62
N ASN A 463 0.65 19.63 8.13
CA ASN A 463 -0.59 19.91 7.44
C ASN A 463 -1.00 21.38 7.67
N PRO A 464 -1.33 22.15 6.61
CA PRO A 464 -1.84 23.53 6.75
C PRO A 464 -3.11 23.63 7.63
N ARG A 465 -3.85 22.52 7.82
CA ARG A 465 -5.03 22.43 8.70
C ARG A 465 -4.75 21.84 10.09
N LYS A 466 -3.56 22.04 10.65
CA LYS A 466 -3.15 21.51 11.98
C LYS A 466 -4.16 21.72 13.13
N LYS A 467 -4.92 22.83 13.13
CA LYS A 467 -5.95 23.11 14.16
C LYS A 467 -7.15 22.14 14.11
N GLY A 468 -7.35 21.44 12.99
CA GLY A 468 -8.38 20.42 12.83
C GLY A 468 -8.19 19.18 13.71
N PHE A 469 -6.99 19.01 14.30
CA PHE A 469 -6.68 17.91 15.22
C PHE A 469 -7.47 17.93 16.54
N ILE A 470 -8.07 19.07 16.89
CA ILE A 470 -8.87 19.22 18.11
C ILE A 470 -10.10 18.29 18.10
N PHE A 471 -10.73 18.07 16.94
CA PHE A 471 -11.97 17.27 16.88
C PHE A 471 -11.75 15.78 17.20
N PRO A 472 -10.79 15.06 16.57
CA PRO A 472 -10.51 13.69 16.98
C PRO A 472 -10.07 13.56 18.44
N ILE A 473 -9.27 14.50 18.98
CA ILE A 473 -8.90 14.49 20.41
C ILE A 473 -10.15 14.61 21.28
N ALA A 474 -11.06 15.54 20.96
CA ALA A 474 -12.26 15.75 21.74
C ALA A 474 -13.09 14.44 21.82
N PHE A 475 -13.29 13.75 20.70
CA PHE A 475 -13.97 12.45 20.69
C PHE A 475 -13.23 11.38 21.48
N PHE A 476 -11.89 11.38 21.46
CA PHE A 476 -11.09 10.45 22.27
C PHE A 476 -11.21 10.69 23.77
N VAL A 477 -11.14 11.94 24.20
CA VAL A 477 -11.28 12.31 25.62
C VAL A 477 -12.70 11.98 26.11
N MET A 478 -13.72 12.29 25.30
CA MET A 478 -15.10 11.92 25.60
C MET A 478 -15.27 10.39 25.70
N PHE A 479 -14.73 9.64 24.74
CA PHE A 479 -14.79 8.17 24.76
C PHE A 479 -14.04 7.56 25.95
N SER A 480 -12.85 8.08 26.27
CA SER A 480 -12.07 7.63 27.43
C SER A 480 -12.82 7.89 28.74
N SER A 481 -13.48 9.04 28.86
CA SER A 481 -14.32 9.40 30.01
C SER A 481 -15.54 8.48 30.12
N TYR A 482 -16.15 8.13 28.99
CA TYR A 482 -17.24 7.16 28.92
C TYR A 482 -16.78 5.77 29.39
N THR A 483 -15.66 5.25 28.87
CA THR A 483 -15.12 3.93 29.27
C THR A 483 -14.79 3.89 30.77
N TYR A 484 -14.17 4.95 31.30
CA TYR A 484 -13.91 5.05 32.75
C TYR A 484 -15.20 5.01 33.57
N SER A 485 -16.21 5.80 33.18
CA SER A 485 -17.51 5.84 33.86
C SER A 485 -18.26 4.51 33.80
N TYR A 486 -18.11 3.78 32.70
CA TYR A 486 -18.68 2.44 32.53
C TYR A 486 -18.01 1.43 33.48
N ILE A 487 -16.68 1.47 33.64
CA ILE A 487 -15.92 0.59 34.54
C ILE A 487 -16.30 0.84 36.02
N VAL A 488 -16.47 2.11 36.40
CA VAL A 488 -16.91 2.49 37.77
C VAL A 488 -18.40 2.20 38.00
N ARG A 489 -19.12 1.68 37.00
CA ARG A 489 -20.56 1.36 37.04
C ARG A 489 -21.42 2.57 37.41
N ASN A 490 -21.10 3.75 36.86
CA ASN A 490 -21.95 4.93 37.03
C ASN A 490 -23.36 4.62 36.48
N PRO A 491 -24.45 4.83 37.26
CA PRO A 491 -25.81 4.44 36.88
C PRO A 491 -26.25 4.94 35.50
N LEU A 492 -25.91 6.17 35.13
CA LEU A 492 -26.32 6.75 33.84
C LEU A 492 -25.61 6.12 32.65
N VAL A 493 -24.34 5.72 32.82
CA VAL A 493 -23.50 5.20 31.74
C VAL A 493 -23.63 3.68 31.64
N TYR A 494 -23.75 3.00 32.77
CA TYR A 494 -23.88 1.55 32.81
C TYR A 494 -25.17 1.04 32.16
N GLN A 495 -26.21 1.88 32.12
CA GLN A 495 -27.47 1.60 31.41
C GLN A 495 -27.38 1.81 29.88
N THR A 496 -26.19 2.08 29.32
CA THR A 496 -26.01 2.27 27.86
C THR A 496 -25.29 1.08 27.22
N ASP A 497 -25.54 0.86 25.92
CA ASP A 497 -24.92 -0.24 25.18
C ASP A 497 -23.48 0.09 24.75
N ILE A 498 -22.51 -0.51 25.43
CA ILE A 498 -21.08 -0.30 25.16
C ILE A 498 -20.67 -0.62 23.72
N THR A 499 -21.29 -1.61 23.07
CA THR A 499 -20.97 -2.02 21.69
C THR A 499 -21.31 -0.90 20.71
N ILE A 500 -22.52 -0.36 20.86
CA ILE A 500 -23.07 0.67 19.99
C ILE A 500 -22.37 2.00 20.22
N VAL A 501 -22.19 2.39 21.49
CA VAL A 501 -21.51 3.65 21.83
C VAL A 501 -20.07 3.64 21.32
N THR A 502 -19.33 2.54 21.51
CA THR A 502 -17.95 2.40 21.00
C THR A 502 -17.89 2.53 19.48
N GLY A 503 -18.82 1.91 18.76
CA GLY A 503 -18.86 2.00 17.31
C GLY A 503 -19.26 3.39 16.79
N LEU A 504 -20.20 4.06 17.44
CA LEU A 504 -20.54 5.47 17.16
C LEU A 504 -19.35 6.38 17.35
N PHE A 505 -18.64 6.29 18.48
CA PHE A 505 -17.43 7.08 18.73
C PHE A 505 -16.33 6.79 17.70
N THR A 506 -16.16 5.52 17.31
CA THR A 506 -15.21 5.13 16.27
C THR A 506 -15.55 5.79 14.92
N MET A 507 -16.81 5.72 14.50
CA MET A 507 -17.27 6.36 13.26
C MET A 507 -17.14 7.88 13.30
N LEU A 508 -17.53 8.52 14.42
CA LEU A 508 -17.40 9.97 14.62
C LEU A 508 -15.95 10.42 14.62
N MET A 509 -15.06 9.67 15.26
CA MET A 509 -13.64 9.95 15.31
C MET A 509 -13.03 9.89 13.89
N LEU A 510 -13.31 8.83 13.13
CA LEU A 510 -12.84 8.70 11.75
C LEU A 510 -13.45 9.78 10.83
N GLU A 511 -14.75 10.05 10.94
CA GLU A 511 -15.43 11.10 10.17
C GLU A 511 -14.86 12.49 10.50
N SER A 512 -14.58 12.77 11.77
CA SER A 512 -13.94 14.02 12.19
C SER A 512 -12.52 14.13 11.62
N GLY A 513 -11.76 13.02 11.56
CA GLY A 513 -10.45 12.96 10.92
C GLY A 513 -10.50 13.25 9.41
N MET A 514 -11.50 12.70 8.71
CA MET A 514 -11.72 12.96 7.28
C MET A 514 -12.15 14.41 7.01
N ARG A 515 -13.11 14.95 7.78
CA ARG A 515 -13.62 16.32 7.58
C ARG A 515 -12.62 17.40 7.96
N SER A 516 -11.84 17.18 9.01
CA SER A 516 -10.75 18.09 9.40
C SER A 516 -9.59 18.11 8.40
N GLY A 517 -9.51 17.11 7.50
CA GLY A 517 -8.44 16.97 6.52
C GLY A 517 -7.17 16.36 7.09
N LEU A 518 -7.24 15.71 8.25
CA LEU A 518 -6.15 14.90 8.80
C LEU A 518 -6.02 13.60 8.02
N ILE A 519 -7.16 12.99 7.69
CA ILE A 519 -7.29 11.85 6.80
C ILE A 519 -7.56 12.38 5.40
N PRO A 520 -6.63 12.19 4.43
CA PRO A 520 -6.79 12.72 3.09
C PRO A 520 -7.93 12.00 2.37
N VAL A 521 -9.00 12.75 2.04
CA VAL A 521 -10.17 12.25 1.33
C VAL A 521 -10.49 13.10 0.10
N ASN A 522 -11.00 12.44 -0.94
CA ASN A 522 -11.42 13.05 -2.20
C ASN A 522 -12.71 13.84 -2.02
N THR A 523 -12.57 15.13 -1.73
CA THR A 523 -13.72 16.04 -1.61
C THR A 523 -13.76 17.11 -2.68
N LYS A 524 -12.61 17.50 -3.25
CA LYS A 524 -12.52 18.65 -4.18
C LYS A 524 -11.90 18.35 -5.55
N TYR A 525 -11.61 17.09 -5.86
CA TYR A 525 -10.96 16.75 -7.15
C TYR A 525 -11.86 17.05 -8.36
N ILE A 526 -13.18 16.91 -8.23
CA ILE A 526 -14.11 17.28 -9.31
C ILE A 526 -13.99 18.78 -9.58
N ASP A 527 -14.08 19.61 -8.54
CA ASP A 527 -13.92 21.06 -8.68
C ASP A 527 -12.54 21.46 -9.21
N LEU A 528 -11.49 20.77 -8.74
CA LEU A 528 -10.12 21.01 -9.19
C LEU A 528 -9.93 20.62 -10.66
N PHE A 529 -10.51 19.49 -11.08
CA PHE A 529 -10.48 19.04 -12.47
C PHE A 529 -11.26 19.99 -13.38
N ILE A 530 -12.48 20.36 -13.00
CA ILE A 530 -13.33 21.29 -13.78
C ILE A 530 -12.66 22.66 -13.89
N ARG A 531 -11.98 23.15 -12.85
CA ARG A 531 -11.28 24.45 -12.88
C ARG A 531 -9.83 24.35 -13.39
N SER A 532 -9.37 23.16 -13.73
CA SER A 532 -7.99 22.94 -14.17
C SER A 532 -7.72 23.63 -15.51
N PRO A 533 -6.52 24.22 -15.70
CA PRO A 533 -6.08 24.70 -17.01
C PRO A 533 -5.63 23.55 -17.93
N LEU A 534 -5.54 22.33 -17.42
CA LEU A 534 -5.17 21.15 -18.21
C LEU A 534 -6.28 20.88 -19.21
N LYS A 535 -6.00 20.91 -20.53
CA LYS A 535 -6.98 20.68 -21.60
C LYS A 535 -7.43 19.21 -21.62
N MET A 536 -8.29 18.81 -20.68
CA MET A 536 -8.65 17.40 -20.41
C MET A 536 -10.16 17.17 -20.43
N GLN A 537 -10.58 16.01 -20.96
CA GLN A 537 -11.97 15.54 -20.95
C GLN A 537 -12.04 14.08 -20.53
N ILE A 538 -13.09 13.72 -19.83
CA ILE A 538 -13.43 12.34 -19.49
C ILE A 538 -14.74 12.01 -20.17
N ILE A 539 -14.73 10.97 -20.99
CA ILE A 539 -15.91 10.46 -21.69
C ILE A 539 -16.28 9.09 -21.13
N ASN A 540 -17.58 8.79 -21.14
CA ASN A 540 -18.08 7.47 -20.74
C ASN A 540 -17.87 6.42 -21.85
N GLN A 541 -18.21 5.16 -21.57
CA GLN A 541 -18.11 4.06 -22.55
C GLN A 541 -19.00 4.26 -23.80
N LYS A 542 -20.05 5.09 -23.70
CA LYS A 542 -20.93 5.42 -24.82
C LYS A 542 -20.41 6.59 -25.66
N GLY A 543 -19.26 7.16 -25.31
CA GLY A 543 -18.67 8.32 -25.99
C GLY A 543 -19.31 9.67 -25.60
N GLU A 544 -20.08 9.72 -24.52
CA GLU A 544 -20.70 10.95 -24.01
C GLU A 544 -19.76 11.63 -22.99
N LEU A 545 -19.72 12.95 -23.01
CA LEU A 545 -18.89 13.74 -22.09
C LEU A 545 -19.40 13.61 -20.65
N ALA A 546 -18.55 13.06 -19.77
CA ALA A 546 -18.84 12.97 -18.34
C ALA A 546 -18.29 14.19 -17.57
N MET A 547 -17.08 14.64 -17.88
CA MET A 547 -16.45 15.82 -17.28
C MET A 547 -15.48 16.48 -18.25
N ALA A 548 -15.35 17.80 -18.18
CA ALA A 548 -14.36 18.58 -18.92
C ALA A 548 -13.70 19.62 -18.00
N SER A 549 -12.42 19.85 -18.20
CA SER A 549 -11.68 20.96 -17.60
C SER A 549 -12.05 22.31 -18.23
N ALA A 550 -11.79 23.42 -17.54
CA ALA A 550 -12.08 24.77 -18.00
C ALA A 550 -11.45 25.13 -19.35
N SER A 551 -10.27 24.59 -19.65
CA SER A 551 -9.53 24.88 -20.90
C SER A 551 -9.72 23.81 -21.98
N ALA A 552 -10.60 22.83 -21.79
CA ALA A 552 -10.84 21.80 -22.79
C ALA A 552 -11.70 22.32 -23.95
N ALA A 553 -11.17 22.22 -25.17
CA ALA A 553 -11.92 22.56 -26.39
C ALA A 553 -12.91 21.44 -26.75
N PRO A 554 -14.14 21.75 -27.19
CA PRO A 554 -15.11 20.73 -27.59
C PRO A 554 -14.56 19.87 -28.74
N LEU A 555 -14.65 18.54 -28.59
CA LEU A 555 -14.16 17.58 -29.57
C LEU A 555 -15.27 17.20 -30.56
N ASN A 556 -14.97 17.24 -31.86
CA ASN A 556 -15.86 16.69 -32.88
C ASN A 556 -15.91 15.16 -32.78
N LYS A 557 -17.06 14.54 -33.10
CA LYS A 557 -17.27 13.09 -33.03
C LYS A 557 -16.31 12.30 -33.92
N GLU A 558 -15.95 12.82 -35.09
CA GLU A 558 -14.97 12.17 -35.98
C GLU A 558 -13.57 12.13 -35.37
N LEU A 559 -13.14 13.26 -34.80
CA LEU A 559 -11.84 13.42 -34.15
C LEU A 559 -11.78 12.53 -32.90
N LEU A 560 -12.86 12.51 -32.11
CA LEU A 560 -13.02 11.62 -30.95
C LEU A 560 -12.85 10.14 -31.34
N ASN A 561 -13.56 9.68 -32.38
CA ASN A 561 -13.46 8.30 -32.84
C ASN A 561 -12.04 7.95 -33.30
N LYS A 562 -11.34 8.90 -33.94
CA LYS A 562 -9.96 8.72 -34.42
C LYS A 562 -8.94 8.62 -33.28
N VAL A 563 -9.09 9.41 -32.21
CA VAL A 563 -8.21 9.29 -31.03
C VAL A 563 -8.47 7.96 -30.32
N LEU A 564 -9.74 7.58 -30.17
CA LEU A 564 -10.13 6.36 -29.47
C LEU A 564 -9.63 5.10 -30.21
N SER A 565 -9.69 5.07 -31.54
CA SER A 565 -9.16 3.97 -32.33
C SER A 565 -7.63 3.91 -32.34
N SER A 566 -6.95 5.05 -32.17
CA SER A 566 -5.49 5.15 -32.16
C SER A 566 -4.87 4.99 -30.77
N SER A 567 -5.68 4.96 -29.71
CA SER A 567 -5.25 4.79 -28.32
C SER A 567 -4.35 3.56 -28.13
N PRO A 568 -3.20 3.65 -27.44
CA PRO A 568 -2.73 4.79 -26.63
C PRO A 568 -1.86 5.81 -27.38
N ALA A 569 -1.70 5.69 -28.70
CA ALA A 569 -0.87 6.60 -29.48
C ALA A 569 -1.56 7.97 -29.66
N PRO A 570 -0.83 9.09 -29.53
CA PRO A 570 -1.37 10.42 -29.76
C PRO A 570 -1.65 10.64 -31.25
N ILE A 571 -2.64 11.47 -31.55
CA ILE A 571 -2.88 11.98 -32.90
C ILE A 571 -2.58 13.48 -32.97
N LEU A 572 -2.03 13.95 -34.09
CA LEU A 572 -1.93 15.38 -34.37
C LEU A 572 -3.34 15.94 -34.59
N GLN A 573 -3.73 16.90 -33.75
CA GLN A 573 -4.97 17.66 -33.92
C GLN A 573 -4.71 18.88 -34.83
N ASP A 574 -3.65 19.63 -34.53
CA ASP A 574 -3.11 20.76 -35.29
C ASP A 574 -1.57 20.68 -35.29
N ASP A 575 -0.87 21.50 -36.08
CA ASP A 575 0.62 21.49 -36.18
C ASP A 575 1.34 21.65 -34.82
N ASP A 576 0.68 22.28 -33.86
CA ASP A 576 1.21 22.57 -32.53
C ASP A 576 0.52 21.80 -31.39
N SER A 577 -0.39 20.86 -31.69
CA SER A 577 -1.06 20.11 -30.61
C SER A 577 -1.30 18.63 -30.88
N LEU A 578 -0.99 17.83 -29.86
CA LEU A 578 -1.22 16.38 -29.83
C LEU A 578 -2.41 16.07 -28.95
N LEU A 579 -3.28 15.19 -29.44
CA LEU A 579 -4.45 14.71 -28.72
C LEU A 579 -4.26 13.24 -28.38
N SER A 580 -4.29 12.93 -27.09
CA SER A 580 -4.05 11.59 -26.56
C SER A 580 -5.30 11.06 -25.86
N ALA A 581 -5.52 9.75 -25.90
CA ALA A 581 -6.53 9.08 -25.09
C ALA A 581 -5.96 7.86 -24.37
N ASN A 582 -6.48 7.59 -23.18
CA ASN A 582 -6.14 6.41 -22.40
C ASN A 582 -7.40 5.83 -21.74
N PRO A 583 -7.64 4.51 -21.82
CA PRO A 583 -8.79 3.88 -21.16
C PRO A 583 -8.73 4.01 -19.63
N ILE A 584 -9.87 4.28 -19.03
CA ILE A 584 -10.09 4.30 -17.58
C ILE A 584 -11.28 3.40 -17.19
N PRO A 585 -11.38 2.95 -15.94
CA PRO A 585 -12.53 2.17 -15.47
C PRO A 585 -13.82 3.03 -15.49
N GLY A 586 -14.51 3.07 -16.62
CA GLY A 586 -15.69 3.89 -16.86
C GLY A 586 -15.75 4.58 -18.22
N GLY A 587 -14.67 4.51 -19.02
CA GLY A 587 -14.60 5.13 -20.35
C GLY A 587 -13.17 5.50 -20.73
N TYR A 588 -12.94 6.73 -21.16
CA TYR A 588 -11.62 7.21 -21.59
C TYR A 588 -11.31 8.59 -21.02
N ALA A 589 -10.04 8.81 -20.67
CA ALA A 589 -9.50 10.13 -20.39
C ALA A 589 -8.77 10.63 -21.64
N ILE A 590 -9.09 11.84 -22.08
CA ILE A 590 -8.57 12.48 -23.28
C ILE A 590 -7.90 13.78 -22.86
N TRP A 591 -6.71 14.05 -23.38
CA TRP A 591 -5.99 15.30 -23.10
C TRP A 591 -5.24 15.81 -24.31
N GLN A 592 -5.09 17.13 -24.38
CA GLN A 592 -4.37 17.82 -25.44
C GLN A 592 -3.06 18.38 -24.90
N ASP A 593 -1.94 17.95 -25.49
CA ASP A 593 -0.59 18.42 -25.22
C ASP A 593 -0.19 19.50 -26.23
N ASP A 594 0.43 20.58 -25.75
CA ASP A 594 0.97 21.66 -26.59
C ASP A 594 2.42 21.34 -26.96
N ILE A 595 2.68 21.17 -28.27
CA ILE A 595 3.99 20.86 -28.83
C ILE A 595 4.61 22.02 -29.60
N SER A 596 4.04 23.23 -29.54
CA SER A 596 4.53 24.43 -30.25
C SER A 596 6.03 24.68 -30.09
N LYS A 597 6.56 24.47 -28.88
CA LYS A 597 8.00 24.61 -28.60
C LYS A 597 8.85 23.56 -29.31
N LEU A 598 8.37 22.33 -29.40
CA LEU A 598 9.05 21.24 -30.11
C LEU A 598 9.03 21.50 -31.61
N THR A 599 7.88 21.92 -32.16
CA THR A 599 7.74 22.29 -33.57
C THR A 599 8.67 23.44 -33.93
N LYS A 600 8.76 24.48 -33.08
CA LYS A 600 9.71 25.61 -33.25
C LYS A 600 11.16 25.15 -33.25
N LEU A 601 11.55 24.33 -32.27
CA LEU A 601 12.92 23.83 -32.17
C LEU A 601 13.30 22.99 -33.39
N ASN A 602 12.39 22.14 -33.86
CA ASN A 602 12.63 21.32 -35.05
C ASN A 602 12.88 22.20 -36.29
N ARG A 603 12.12 23.30 -36.44
CA ARG A 603 12.34 24.29 -37.50
C ARG A 603 13.70 24.98 -37.37
N GLU A 604 14.08 25.41 -36.17
CA GLU A 604 15.39 26.05 -35.93
C GLU A 604 16.56 25.10 -36.24
N ILE A 605 16.43 23.81 -35.88
CA ILE A 605 17.42 22.78 -36.24
C ILE A 605 17.49 22.64 -37.75
N GLN A 606 16.35 22.56 -38.44
CA GLN A 606 16.31 22.42 -39.88
C GLN A 606 16.99 23.61 -40.58
N GLU A 607 16.68 24.84 -40.17
CA GLU A 607 17.34 26.05 -40.66
C GLU A 607 18.85 26.04 -40.40
N SER A 608 19.28 25.69 -39.18
CA SER A 608 20.70 25.61 -38.83
C SER A 608 21.44 24.52 -39.60
N THR A 609 20.81 23.36 -39.82
CA THR A 609 21.41 22.28 -40.62
C THR A 609 21.59 22.71 -42.07
N GLN A 610 20.63 23.45 -42.63
CA GLN A 610 20.75 23.98 -43.99
C GLN A 610 21.93 24.97 -44.08
N MET A 611 22.02 25.94 -43.16
CA MET A 611 23.13 26.92 -43.14
C MET A 611 24.50 26.24 -42.99
N LEU A 612 24.62 25.23 -42.12
CA LEU A 612 25.86 24.47 -41.95
C LEU A 612 26.25 23.71 -43.22
N THR A 613 25.26 23.16 -43.93
CA THR A 613 25.50 22.42 -45.18
C THR A 613 26.04 23.36 -46.27
N GLU A 614 25.48 24.57 -46.38
CA GLU A 614 25.94 25.61 -47.31
C GLU A 614 27.35 26.12 -46.93
N ALA A 615 27.61 26.38 -45.65
CA ALA A 615 28.93 26.82 -45.17
C ALA A 615 30.02 25.76 -45.39
N ASN A 616 29.72 24.49 -45.13
CA ASN A 616 30.67 23.39 -45.37
C ASN A 616 31.01 23.25 -46.86
N ALA A 617 30.05 23.45 -47.77
CA ALA A 617 30.31 23.45 -49.20
C ALA A 617 31.28 24.57 -49.60
N MET A 618 31.10 25.77 -49.04
CA MET A 618 32.00 26.91 -49.30
C MET A 618 33.42 26.67 -48.76
N LEU A 619 33.56 26.13 -47.55
CA LEU A 619 34.87 25.82 -46.96
C LEU A 619 35.63 24.76 -47.77
N ALA A 620 34.93 23.74 -48.30
CA ALA A 620 35.54 22.73 -49.14
C ALA A 620 36.09 23.33 -50.47
N GLU A 621 35.42 24.32 -51.04
CA GLU A 621 35.93 25.05 -52.20
C GLU A 621 37.17 25.90 -51.85
N GLU A 622 37.16 26.60 -50.70
CA GLU A 622 38.30 27.41 -50.25
C GLU A 622 39.55 26.55 -50.01
N GLU A 623 39.41 25.39 -49.35
CA GLU A 623 40.51 24.46 -49.10
C GLU A 623 41.14 23.97 -50.41
N LYS A 624 40.30 23.60 -51.39
CA LYS A 624 40.74 23.14 -52.71
C LYS A 624 41.57 24.22 -53.42
N LEU A 625 41.14 25.49 -53.36
CA LEU A 625 41.87 26.61 -53.96
C LEU A 625 43.21 26.85 -53.27
N LYS A 626 43.27 26.82 -51.93
CA LYS A 626 44.53 26.98 -51.18
C LYS A 626 45.56 25.92 -51.54
N ARG A 627 45.14 24.67 -51.71
CA ARG A 627 46.04 23.57 -52.06
C ARG A 627 46.70 23.80 -53.42
N ILE A 628 45.92 24.17 -54.45
CA ILE A 628 46.43 24.46 -55.79
C ILE A 628 47.50 25.57 -55.74
N ILE A 629 47.22 26.66 -55.02
CA ILE A 629 48.16 27.80 -54.90
C ILE A 629 49.46 27.38 -54.19
N SER A 630 49.37 26.53 -53.15
CA SER A 630 50.55 26.06 -52.43
C SER A 630 51.47 25.19 -53.29
N GLU A 631 50.89 24.31 -54.12
CA GLU A 631 51.64 23.42 -55.02
C GLU A 631 52.36 24.23 -56.12
N GLU A 632 51.71 25.24 -56.70
CA GLU A 632 52.33 26.13 -57.69
C GLU A 632 53.50 26.94 -57.09
N ASN A 633 53.34 27.46 -55.88
CA ASN A 633 54.39 28.24 -55.21
C ASN A 633 55.63 27.39 -54.89
N ALA A 634 55.46 26.15 -54.44
CA ALA A 634 56.58 25.26 -54.16
C ALA A 634 57.39 24.93 -55.44
N LYS A 635 56.69 24.69 -56.56
CA LYS A 635 57.34 24.45 -57.86
C LYS A 635 58.14 25.67 -58.33
N LYS A 636 57.59 26.87 -58.17
CA LYS A 636 58.27 28.12 -58.52
C LYS A 636 59.56 28.31 -57.73
N GLN A 637 59.52 28.10 -56.42
CA GLN A 637 60.70 28.23 -55.56
C GLN A 637 61.82 27.24 -55.92
N LEU A 638 61.48 25.99 -56.24
CA LEU A 638 62.48 25.00 -56.65
C LEU A 638 63.17 25.38 -57.97
N MET A 639 62.42 25.95 -58.92
CA MET A 639 62.97 26.37 -60.21
C MET A 639 63.92 27.57 -60.06
N GLU A 640 63.54 28.56 -59.24
CA GLU A 640 64.40 29.72 -58.94
C GLU A 640 65.73 29.31 -58.29
N GLN A 641 65.71 28.31 -57.39
CA GLN A 641 66.94 27.77 -56.79
C GLN A 641 67.85 27.07 -57.81
N LEU A 642 67.27 26.29 -58.74
CA LEU A 642 68.04 25.62 -59.78
C LEU A 642 68.72 26.62 -60.71
N GLU A 643 67.99 27.65 -61.16
CA GLU A 643 68.52 28.69 -62.05
C GLU A 643 69.71 29.41 -61.42
N ALA A 644 69.64 29.70 -60.11
CA ALA A 644 70.73 30.33 -59.38
C ALA A 644 72.00 29.45 -59.31
N GLU A 645 71.89 28.11 -59.20
CA GLU A 645 73.06 27.23 -59.14
C GLU A 645 73.80 27.10 -60.47
N ILE A 646 73.10 27.14 -61.60
CA ILE A 646 73.71 26.92 -62.93
C ILE A 646 74.06 28.23 -63.67
N ALA A 647 73.63 29.39 -63.16
CA ALA A 647 73.78 30.68 -63.82
C ALA A 647 75.22 31.01 -64.26
N GLU A 648 76.21 30.77 -63.39
CA GLU A 648 77.61 31.06 -63.71
C GLU A 648 78.14 30.14 -64.84
N SER A 649 77.72 28.86 -64.84
CA SER A 649 78.13 27.89 -65.86
C SER A 649 77.43 28.14 -67.20
N THR A 650 76.16 28.55 -67.19
CA THR A 650 75.42 28.90 -68.42
C THR A 650 75.93 30.19 -69.03
N GLU A 651 76.30 31.19 -68.23
CA GLU A 651 76.97 32.40 -68.70
C GLU A 651 78.32 32.07 -69.35
N LYS A 652 79.17 31.29 -68.67
CA LYS A 652 80.45 30.81 -69.22
C LYS A 652 80.26 30.04 -70.53
N LEU A 653 79.24 29.18 -70.61
CA LEU A 653 78.92 28.44 -71.82
C LEU A 653 78.54 29.38 -72.98
N SER A 654 77.71 30.40 -72.72
CA SER A 654 77.35 31.41 -73.71
C SER A 654 78.59 32.13 -74.24
N THR A 655 79.47 32.58 -73.36
CA THR A 655 80.72 33.25 -73.74
C THR A 655 81.65 32.34 -74.55
N MET A 656 81.80 31.07 -74.17
CA MET A 656 82.62 30.11 -74.94
C MET A 656 82.05 29.85 -76.33
N ILE A 657 80.73 29.75 -76.47
CA ILE A 657 80.05 29.58 -77.77
C ILE A 657 80.26 30.82 -78.66
N GLU A 658 80.20 32.03 -78.11
CA GLU A 658 80.42 33.28 -78.85
C GLU A 658 81.87 33.43 -79.37
N ILE A 659 82.87 32.97 -78.61
CA ILE A 659 84.29 33.07 -78.97
C ILE A 659 84.72 31.96 -79.95
N LEU A 660 83.99 30.83 -79.99
CA LEU A 660 84.31 29.65 -80.80
C LEU A 660 84.68 29.93 -82.28
N PRO A 661 83.97 30.80 -83.04
CA PRO A 661 84.26 31.05 -84.44
C PRO A 661 85.67 31.65 -84.69
N HIS A 662 86.27 32.26 -83.67
CA HIS A 662 87.53 33.00 -83.75
C HIS A 662 88.72 32.26 -83.11
N SER A 663 88.53 31.02 -82.65
CA SER A 663 89.59 30.23 -81.99
C SER A 663 90.56 29.58 -82.99
N GLU A 664 91.86 29.63 -82.69
CA GLU A 664 92.93 28.99 -83.47
C GLU A 664 92.81 27.45 -83.49
N ASN A 665 92.16 26.84 -82.49
CA ASN A 665 91.96 25.39 -82.39
C ASN A 665 90.48 25.07 -82.08
N GLN A 666 89.64 25.16 -83.11
CA GLN A 666 88.19 24.94 -83.01
C GLN A 666 87.80 23.56 -82.43
N SER A 667 88.55 22.50 -82.74
CA SER A 667 88.26 21.15 -82.23
C SER A 667 88.40 21.07 -80.70
N LYS A 668 89.41 21.74 -80.16
CA LYS A 668 89.68 21.81 -78.73
C LYS A 668 88.64 22.64 -77.98
N GLU A 669 88.31 23.84 -78.47
CA GLU A 669 87.27 24.67 -77.85
C GLU A 669 85.87 24.06 -77.97
N THR A 670 85.57 23.35 -79.07
CA THR A 670 84.31 22.58 -79.21
C THR A 670 84.21 21.48 -78.15
N THR A 671 85.33 20.81 -77.85
CA THR A 671 85.39 19.77 -76.80
C THR A 671 85.15 20.37 -75.41
N ARG A 672 85.71 21.54 -75.12
CA ARG A 672 85.50 22.27 -73.85
C ARG A 672 84.05 22.76 -73.69
N ILE A 673 83.43 23.24 -74.77
CA ILE A 673 82.00 23.58 -74.80
C ILE A 673 81.13 22.33 -74.55
N ALA A 674 81.46 21.21 -75.19
CA ALA A 674 80.74 19.95 -74.98
C ALA A 674 80.88 19.42 -73.54
N LEU A 675 82.08 19.56 -72.94
CA LEU A 675 82.32 19.23 -71.53
C LEU A 675 81.45 20.10 -70.60
N LEU A 676 81.42 21.41 -70.82
CA LEU A 676 80.63 22.33 -70.01
C LEU A 676 79.11 22.11 -70.17
N LEU A 677 78.64 21.77 -71.37
CA LEU A 677 77.25 21.37 -71.62
C LEU A 677 76.87 20.09 -70.87
N CYS A 678 77.71 19.06 -70.94
CA CYS A 678 77.52 17.81 -70.21
C CYS A 678 77.51 18.07 -68.70
N TYR A 679 78.44 18.89 -68.23
CA TYR A 679 78.53 19.33 -66.85
C TYR A 679 77.24 19.99 -66.36
N ILE A 680 76.74 21.01 -67.05
CA ILE A 680 75.49 21.71 -66.68
C ILE A 680 74.31 20.72 -66.64
N LYS A 681 74.18 19.87 -67.66
CA LYS A 681 73.10 18.87 -67.73
C LYS A 681 73.11 17.93 -66.53
N ARG A 682 74.28 17.39 -66.17
CA ARG A 682 74.40 16.45 -65.04
C ARG A 682 74.35 17.16 -63.69
N ARG A 683 74.80 18.41 -63.60
CA ARG A 683 74.67 19.24 -62.41
C ARG A 683 73.21 19.58 -62.09
N CYS A 684 72.36 19.83 -63.09
CA CYS A 684 70.91 19.96 -62.91
C CYS A 684 70.26 18.68 -62.37
N ASN A 685 70.68 17.51 -62.87
CA ASN A 685 70.18 16.23 -62.39
C ASN A 685 70.59 15.99 -60.92
N LEU A 686 71.86 16.23 -60.61
CA LEU A 686 72.39 16.14 -59.24
C LEU A 686 71.68 17.11 -58.28
N PHE A 687 71.31 18.32 -58.72
CA PHE A 687 70.51 19.26 -57.92
C PHE A 687 69.14 18.68 -57.57
N PHE A 688 68.39 18.14 -58.53
CA PHE A 688 67.09 17.52 -58.24
C PHE A 688 67.24 16.28 -57.36
N ARG A 689 68.27 15.46 -57.61
CA ARG A 689 68.61 14.31 -56.78
C ARG A 689 68.91 14.70 -55.34
N GLU A 690 69.62 15.81 -55.11
CA GLU A 690 69.94 16.34 -53.77
C GLU A 690 68.68 16.83 -53.03
N LYS A 691 67.62 17.25 -53.76
CA LYS A 691 66.32 17.62 -53.17
C LYS A 691 65.39 16.42 -52.94
N GLU A 692 65.59 15.32 -53.66
CA GLU A 692 64.75 14.12 -53.61
C GLU A 692 65.31 13.06 -52.65
N THR A 693 66.64 12.90 -52.61
CA THR A 693 67.33 11.78 -51.95
C THR A 693 68.71 12.21 -51.41
N ASN A 694 69.17 11.56 -50.33
CA ASN A 694 70.47 11.88 -49.72
C ASN A 694 71.65 11.08 -50.31
N ALA A 695 71.37 9.98 -51.02
CA ALA A 695 72.36 9.04 -51.56
C ALA A 695 72.23 8.88 -53.08
N ILE A 696 73.36 8.73 -53.77
CA ILE A 696 73.44 8.34 -55.18
C ILE A 696 74.34 7.12 -55.33
N GLY A 697 73.98 6.18 -56.20
CA GLY A 697 74.82 5.02 -56.48
C GLY A 697 76.14 5.44 -57.13
N THR A 698 77.25 4.83 -56.73
CA THR A 698 78.56 5.11 -57.35
C THR A 698 78.53 4.82 -58.85
N ASP A 699 77.78 3.80 -59.28
CA ASP A 699 77.57 3.47 -60.69
C ASP A 699 76.98 4.64 -61.50
N GLU A 700 76.09 5.44 -60.91
CA GLU A 700 75.48 6.60 -61.57
C GLU A 700 76.50 7.74 -61.74
N LEU A 701 77.37 7.97 -60.73
CA LEU A 701 78.49 8.91 -60.88
C LEU A 701 79.50 8.43 -61.93
N ILE A 702 79.81 7.13 -61.98
CA ILE A 702 80.70 6.55 -62.99
C ILE A 702 80.12 6.77 -64.39
N VAL A 703 78.82 6.59 -64.59
CA VAL A 703 78.16 6.90 -65.87
C VAL A 703 78.40 8.36 -66.26
N TYR A 704 78.31 9.31 -65.32
CA TYR A 704 78.60 10.72 -65.60
C TYR A 704 80.09 10.98 -65.95
N ILE A 705 81.01 10.22 -65.34
CA ILE A 705 82.45 10.29 -65.65
C ILE A 705 82.74 9.67 -67.04
N VAL A 706 82.07 8.58 -67.39
CA VAL A 706 82.19 7.94 -68.72
C VAL A 706 81.70 8.89 -69.82
N GLU A 707 80.64 9.66 -69.56
CA GLU A 707 80.17 10.69 -70.50
C GLU A 707 81.25 11.76 -70.77
N PHE A 708 81.99 12.19 -69.73
CA PHE A 708 83.15 13.05 -69.95
C PHE A 708 84.22 12.36 -70.80
N SER A 709 84.51 11.07 -70.55
CA SER A 709 85.49 10.31 -71.34
C SER A 709 85.14 10.25 -72.83
N GLU A 710 83.87 10.04 -73.18
CA GLU A 710 83.45 10.05 -74.58
C GLU A 710 83.65 11.42 -75.24
N ILE A 711 83.40 12.52 -74.49
CA ILE A 711 83.58 13.88 -75.01
C ILE A 711 85.07 14.20 -75.19
N THR A 712 85.92 13.90 -74.20
CA THR A 712 87.34 14.28 -74.25
C THR A 712 88.14 13.58 -75.35
N LYS A 713 87.70 12.39 -75.81
CA LYS A 713 88.30 11.66 -76.94
C LYS A 713 88.43 12.50 -78.21
N HIS A 714 87.51 13.44 -78.44
CA HIS A 714 87.55 14.34 -79.61
C HIS A 714 88.76 15.30 -79.61
N SER A 715 89.45 15.43 -78.48
CA SER A 715 90.67 16.25 -78.30
C SER A 715 91.92 15.42 -77.99
N ASN A 716 91.89 14.10 -78.26
CA ASN A 716 92.95 13.13 -77.95
C ASN A 716 93.30 12.97 -76.46
N VAL A 717 92.38 13.34 -75.56
CA VAL A 717 92.51 13.10 -74.11
C VAL A 717 91.71 11.85 -73.75
N GLN A 718 92.40 10.77 -73.37
CA GLN A 718 91.78 9.52 -72.94
C GLN A 718 91.68 9.43 -71.42
N ILE A 719 90.49 9.13 -70.91
CA ILE A 719 90.25 8.97 -69.47
C ILE A 719 90.15 7.48 -69.13
N ALA A 720 90.95 7.04 -68.16
CA ALA A 720 90.85 5.72 -67.57
C ALA A 720 90.29 5.85 -66.14
N THR A 721 89.11 5.28 -65.90
CA THR A 721 88.45 5.34 -64.60
C THR A 721 88.64 4.00 -63.88
N VAL A 722 89.17 4.05 -62.66
CA VAL A 722 89.24 2.93 -61.73
C VAL A 722 88.30 3.24 -60.57
N ASN A 723 87.37 2.32 -60.27
CA ASN A 723 86.45 2.47 -59.16
C ASN A 723 86.63 1.31 -58.18
N GLU A 724 86.98 1.64 -56.94
CA GLU A 724 87.09 0.72 -55.81
C GLU A 724 85.97 0.94 -54.78
N ILE A 725 85.09 1.93 -55.00
CA ILE A 725 83.95 2.22 -54.14
C ILE A 725 82.79 1.30 -54.52
N ASN A 726 82.42 0.38 -53.62
CA ASN A 726 81.22 -0.44 -53.73
C ASN A 726 80.11 0.15 -52.84
N GLY A 727 79.06 0.74 -53.45
CA GLY A 727 77.89 1.26 -52.73
C GLY A 727 77.43 2.64 -53.18
N SER A 728 76.81 3.40 -52.28
CA SER A 728 76.28 4.75 -52.52
C SER A 728 77.13 5.83 -51.87
N LEU A 729 77.12 7.01 -52.49
CA LEU A 729 77.78 8.24 -52.07
C LEU A 729 76.72 9.22 -51.57
N ALA A 730 77.05 10.13 -50.67
CA ALA A 730 76.19 11.30 -50.45
C ALA A 730 76.07 12.09 -51.77
N VAL A 731 74.86 12.50 -52.17
CA VAL A 731 74.65 13.26 -53.42
C VAL A 731 75.53 14.52 -53.45
N ARG A 732 75.72 15.14 -52.29
CA ARG A 732 76.63 16.29 -52.12
C ARG A 732 78.08 15.96 -52.46
N HIS A 733 78.60 14.82 -52.00
CA HIS A 733 79.97 14.39 -52.29
C HIS A 733 80.13 14.04 -53.77
N ALA A 734 79.15 13.34 -54.37
CA ALA A 734 79.15 13.03 -55.80
C ALA A 734 79.14 14.31 -56.66
N THR A 735 78.38 15.31 -56.24
CA THR A 735 78.32 16.63 -56.89
C THR A 735 79.68 17.33 -56.86
N LEU A 736 80.34 17.38 -55.70
CA LEU A 736 81.65 18.01 -55.57
C LEU A 736 82.76 17.24 -56.29
N PHE A 737 82.68 15.90 -56.33
CA PHE A 737 83.58 15.08 -57.15
C PHE A 737 83.40 15.34 -58.63
N TYR A 738 82.16 15.51 -59.09
CA TYR A 738 81.85 15.81 -60.48
C TYR A 738 82.31 17.23 -60.89
N ASP A 739 82.06 18.22 -60.03
CA ASP A 739 82.58 19.59 -60.17
C ASP A 739 84.12 19.59 -60.24
N PHE A 740 84.77 18.84 -59.34
CA PHE A 740 86.23 18.70 -59.26
C PHE A 740 86.81 18.10 -60.54
N LEU A 741 86.22 17.01 -61.02
CA LEU A 741 86.67 16.34 -62.24
C LEU A 741 86.48 17.24 -63.47
N HIS A 742 85.35 17.94 -63.59
CA HIS A 742 85.10 18.83 -64.72
C HIS A 742 86.19 19.91 -64.85
N VAL A 743 86.56 20.58 -63.74
CA VAL A 743 87.59 21.62 -63.75
C VAL A 743 88.94 21.05 -64.21
N LEU A 744 89.30 19.86 -63.73
CA LEU A 744 90.56 19.22 -64.10
C LEU A 744 90.60 18.73 -65.55
N LEU A 745 89.47 18.23 -66.07
CA LEU A 745 89.37 17.83 -67.46
C LEU A 745 89.37 19.02 -68.41
N ASP A 746 88.74 20.14 -68.06
CA ASP A 746 88.82 21.37 -68.86
C ASP A 746 90.28 21.84 -68.98
N LEU A 747 91.05 21.80 -67.88
CA LEU A 747 92.48 22.11 -67.88
C LEU A 747 93.30 21.10 -68.70
N ALA A 748 93.01 19.80 -68.57
CA ALA A 748 93.71 18.75 -69.31
C ALA A 748 93.52 18.92 -70.83
N VAL A 749 92.29 19.20 -71.28
CA VAL A 749 91.99 19.52 -72.68
C VAL A 749 92.69 20.83 -73.08
N GLN A 750 92.65 21.86 -72.24
CA GLN A 750 93.32 23.14 -72.49
C GLN A 750 94.86 23.01 -72.62
N LYS A 751 95.49 22.03 -71.97
CA LYS A 751 96.93 21.80 -72.05
C LYS A 751 97.35 20.72 -73.06
N GLY A 752 96.40 19.93 -73.56
CA GLY A 752 96.66 18.89 -74.56
C GLY A 752 97.21 17.59 -73.95
N CYS A 753 96.89 17.31 -72.69
CA CYS A 753 97.34 16.13 -71.96
C CYS A 753 96.74 14.84 -72.55
N ARG A 754 97.55 13.83 -72.88
CA ARG A 754 97.08 12.64 -73.61
C ARG A 754 96.26 11.66 -72.78
N TYR A 755 96.62 11.43 -71.51
CA TYR A 755 95.93 10.48 -70.63
C TYR A 755 95.62 11.10 -69.27
N VAL A 756 94.43 10.82 -68.74
CA VAL A 756 94.03 11.19 -67.38
C VAL A 756 93.47 9.95 -66.68
N ILE A 757 94.07 9.56 -65.56
CA ILE A 757 93.57 8.43 -64.75
C ILE A 757 92.77 9.01 -63.60
N VAL A 758 91.53 8.54 -63.44
CA VAL A 758 90.65 8.90 -62.33
C VAL A 758 90.49 7.67 -61.45
N ASN A 759 91.04 7.70 -60.24
CA ASN A 759 90.84 6.65 -59.24
C ASN A 759 89.84 7.10 -58.19
N LEU A 760 88.78 6.32 -58.00
CA LEU A 760 87.82 6.46 -56.92
C LEU A 760 88.09 5.37 -55.90
N GLU A 761 88.55 5.75 -54.71
CA GLU A 761 88.95 4.82 -53.66
C GLU A 761 88.24 5.13 -52.33
N THR A 762 87.94 4.08 -51.57
CA THR A 762 87.49 4.20 -50.18
C THR A 762 88.61 3.74 -49.26
N GLN A 763 89.08 4.65 -48.41
CA GLN A 763 89.94 4.34 -47.27
C GLN A 763 89.07 4.24 -46.01
N GLU A 764 89.52 3.55 -44.95
CA GLU A 764 88.71 3.20 -43.76
C GLU A 764 87.82 4.35 -43.22
N GLU A 765 88.28 5.60 -43.27
CA GLU A 765 87.53 6.78 -42.81
C GLU A 765 87.26 7.85 -43.89
N SER A 766 87.62 7.64 -45.16
CA SER A 766 87.42 8.65 -46.21
C SER A 766 87.17 8.08 -47.60
N VAL A 767 86.37 8.79 -48.40
CA VAL A 767 86.19 8.53 -49.83
C VAL A 767 87.01 9.55 -50.61
N THR A 768 87.85 9.10 -51.54
CA THR A 768 88.80 9.95 -52.26
C THR A 768 88.70 9.76 -53.77
N MET A 769 88.61 10.87 -54.51
CA MET A 769 88.87 10.91 -55.95
C MET A 769 90.29 11.41 -56.19
N ARG A 770 91.12 10.59 -56.84
CA ARG A 770 92.45 10.96 -57.30
C ARG A 770 92.44 11.12 -58.81
N VAL A 771 92.96 12.23 -59.30
CA VAL A 771 93.10 12.52 -60.73
C VAL A 771 94.59 12.65 -61.04
N LEU A 772 95.05 11.82 -61.98
CA LEU A 772 96.45 11.68 -62.38
C LEU A 772 96.57 11.95 -63.89
N PRO A 773 96.90 13.19 -64.31
CA PRO A 773 97.24 13.50 -65.69
C PRO A 773 98.63 12.93 -66.07
N SER A 774 98.80 12.56 -67.33
CA SER A 774 100.08 12.05 -67.87
C SER A 774 101.12 13.13 -68.15
N GLU A 775 100.72 14.40 -68.14
CA GLU A 775 101.55 15.58 -68.39
C GLU A 775 101.21 16.67 -67.35
N ASP A 776 102.11 17.63 -67.12
CA ASP A 776 101.82 18.76 -66.24
C ASP A 776 100.73 19.67 -66.85
N ILE A 777 99.56 19.69 -66.19
CA ILE A 777 98.40 20.50 -66.57
C ILE A 777 98.37 21.88 -65.88
N GLY A 778 99.40 22.21 -65.08
CA GLY A 778 99.53 23.46 -64.34
C GLY A 778 98.87 23.45 -62.94
N PRO A 779 99.03 24.53 -62.16
CA PRO A 779 98.53 24.58 -60.79
C PRO A 779 97.00 24.62 -60.75
N PHE A 780 96.39 23.67 -60.05
CA PHE A 780 94.97 23.69 -59.75
C PHE A 780 94.65 24.76 -58.70
N LYS A 781 93.86 25.76 -59.09
CA LYS A 781 93.35 26.81 -58.19
C LYS A 781 91.82 26.74 -58.17
N PRO A 782 91.19 26.19 -57.12
CA PRO A 782 89.74 26.17 -57.01
C PRO A 782 89.20 27.60 -56.87
N THR A 783 88.05 27.88 -57.46
CA THR A 783 87.31 29.14 -57.22
C THR A 783 86.92 29.25 -55.75
N GLY A 784 86.83 30.48 -55.21
CA GLY A 784 86.51 30.69 -53.79
C GLY A 784 85.20 30.04 -53.35
N ALA A 785 84.17 30.05 -54.22
CA ALA A 785 82.90 29.38 -53.98
C ALA A 785 83.04 27.84 -53.95
N PHE A 786 83.84 27.27 -54.85
CA PHE A 786 84.09 25.83 -54.90
C PHE A 786 84.90 25.34 -53.70
N PHE A 787 85.94 26.09 -53.31
CA PHE A 787 86.72 25.80 -52.10
C PHE A 787 85.84 25.88 -50.84
N SER A 788 85.00 26.92 -50.74
CA SER A 788 84.04 27.03 -49.63
C SER A 788 83.09 25.82 -49.58
N ALA A 789 82.56 25.38 -50.73
CA ALA A 789 81.67 24.22 -50.80
C ALA A 789 82.35 22.91 -50.36
N ILE A 790 83.63 22.73 -50.71
CA ILE A 790 84.45 21.59 -50.25
C ILE A 790 84.68 21.66 -48.74
N THR A 791 85.05 22.84 -48.19
CA THR A 791 85.27 22.98 -46.74
C THR A 791 84.00 22.78 -45.93
N THR A 792 82.83 23.23 -46.43
CA THR A 792 81.52 22.98 -45.79
C THR A 792 81.18 21.49 -45.77
N ALA A 793 81.60 20.74 -46.79
CA ALA A 793 81.45 19.29 -46.85
C ALA A 793 82.58 18.53 -46.12
N MET A 794 83.41 19.23 -45.31
CA MET A 794 84.58 18.67 -44.61
C MET A 794 85.59 17.98 -45.54
N GLY A 795 85.66 18.40 -46.80
CA GLY A 795 86.58 17.85 -47.78
C GLY A 795 87.96 18.48 -47.71
N ASN A 796 88.96 17.74 -48.18
CA ASN A 796 90.34 18.19 -48.27
C ASN A 796 90.90 17.95 -49.68
N ILE A 797 91.60 18.95 -50.24
CA ILE A 797 92.30 18.84 -51.52
C ILE A 797 93.79 18.75 -51.24
N VAL A 798 94.42 17.69 -51.75
CA VAL A 798 95.87 17.48 -51.66
C VAL A 798 96.46 17.42 -53.06
N THR A 799 97.52 18.19 -53.29
CA THR A 799 98.33 18.15 -54.52
C THR A 799 99.68 17.51 -54.18
N LYS A 800 100.14 16.59 -55.02
CA LYS A 800 101.41 15.89 -54.84
C LYS A 800 102.21 15.93 -56.13
N ASP A 801 103.40 16.49 -56.07
CA ASP A 801 104.35 16.49 -57.19
C ASP A 801 104.94 15.09 -57.38
N LEU A 802 104.88 14.59 -58.61
CA LEU A 802 105.53 13.37 -59.09
C LEU A 802 106.62 13.79 -60.07
N GLU A 803 107.65 12.94 -60.29
CA GLU A 803 108.88 13.32 -61.02
C GLU A 803 108.62 14.02 -62.37
N ASP A 804 107.54 13.66 -63.09
CA ASP A 804 107.17 14.24 -64.38
C ASP A 804 105.73 14.81 -64.47
N THR A 805 104.90 14.74 -63.40
CA THR A 805 103.48 15.17 -63.41
C THR A 805 102.96 15.59 -62.01
N ILE A 806 101.72 16.10 -61.91
CA ILE A 806 101.06 16.45 -60.63
C ILE A 806 99.86 15.53 -60.39
N GLY A 807 99.81 14.86 -59.24
CA GLY A 807 98.62 14.15 -58.78
C GLY A 807 97.74 15.02 -57.88
N ILE A 808 96.44 15.08 -58.16
CA ILE A 808 95.49 15.92 -57.42
C ILE A 808 94.39 15.03 -56.84
N SER A 809 94.20 15.07 -55.53
CA SER A 809 93.20 14.26 -54.84
C SER A 809 92.25 15.13 -54.03
N LEU A 810 90.95 14.83 -54.14
CA LEU A 810 89.89 15.37 -53.29
C LEU A 810 89.37 14.24 -52.41
N SER A 811 89.38 14.43 -51.09
CA SER A 811 88.85 13.46 -50.13
C SER A 811 87.73 14.06 -49.28
N PHE A 812 86.74 13.24 -48.96
CA PHE A 812 85.67 13.54 -48.00
C PHE A 812 85.61 12.44 -46.94
N PRO A 813 85.22 12.75 -45.69
CA PRO A 813 84.99 11.72 -44.68
C PRO A 813 83.95 10.70 -45.15
N ASN A 814 84.16 9.43 -44.82
CA ASN A 814 83.31 8.35 -45.26
C ASN A 814 81.90 8.53 -44.69
N TRP A 815 80.93 8.75 -45.57
CA TRP A 815 79.54 8.92 -45.19
C TRP A 815 78.88 7.55 -45.16
N ALA A 816 78.74 6.98 -43.98
CA ALA A 816 77.80 5.88 -43.78
C ALA A 816 76.38 6.48 -43.73
N PRO A 817 75.42 6.03 -44.57
CA PRO A 817 74.02 6.36 -44.34
C PRO A 817 73.64 5.78 -42.97
N SER A 818 73.20 6.64 -42.04
CA SER A 818 72.46 6.16 -40.88
C SER A 818 71.15 5.58 -41.40
N ASP A 819 70.89 4.31 -41.11
CA ASP A 819 69.57 3.71 -41.27
C ASP A 819 68.60 4.44 -40.30
N ASP A 820 67.91 5.46 -40.80
CA ASP A 820 66.67 6.03 -40.25
C ASP A 820 65.67 6.30 -41.39
#